data_AF-A0A4W3KD09-F1
#
_entry.id   AF-A0A4W3KD09-F1
#
_cell.length_a   1.000
_cell.length_b   1.000
_cell.length_c   1.000
_cell.angle_alpha   90.00
_cell.angle_beta   90.00
_cell.angle_gamma   90.00
#
_symmetry.space_group_name_H-M   'P 1'
#
loop_
_entity.id
_entity.type
_entity.pdbx_description
1 polymer ?
#
loop_
_entity_poly.entity_id
_entity_poly.type
_entity_poly.pdbx_seq_one_letter_code
_entity_poly.pdbx_strand_id
1 'polypeptide(L)'
;MYKNPLLLNMFLENDRKSKVNGGRTSETEARERTVDGGIPKWNSRGIGFPNIPCAVTPYTEILDLSHNQMTRIQQQYFKTLSKLKRLILSFNKIAAIEPGAFANNSELQHLDLSNNSLHDIAILPFNHLKSLTYLDISNNLYDTIYLGVEIKELKKLETLMLGTPSVSFLKVGSLSMLRGLPLQKVHLITQDLEEYEPGTLTALENLRDLILDFQIQDQYGIIHPLKKLNLSTLSLNHITLDDRITINLFENVLRSTIVEMHLSNINIDSIGKWDIEIISSQQINLHKIYINNIVNPNFFKFYSLKYIQNLFQQLTKLSVINGSMYYIPCGVSEKLINLKYLDVSFNLLQEFSFIPKCSNPFPGLTSLVLNDNKFSHLRQLSVMTFQMRNLTRLIATSNSLQLPGEGMCSWSRSLRHINFSHNKLLANVFSCLPSSLESVDLSYNAISTVPNLEKMSNLREIILTGNAISFLPEFAAGHPVRVLSIDRNAINTIDVDLLRSMNQIQLKLGNNPFRCSCAIQSVIDYIEHSHIEIIDWPADYRCASPLNIQGQVIKDLKFSTVECNIPLFVGVLLACIALVVALCVILCIKYKVTWYIHTLWLWVNAKRHPDDLMEGNFEYHAFISYSERDSDWVKNKMLPQLETNNPPFHICIHERDFRPGKSIIANIIDCISKSYKTIFVLSKSFVQSEWCHYELFFAHNQILDKKKDSLILLLLEPIPAKSIPDRFCKLRKLMNRKTYLEWPQGEFQQNFFWKRLKILIYRHARGSMGIQAAMFLVFYIVGGQPLWWPTKYICLMEYFLIHAINQINN
;
A
#
# COMPACT_ATOMS: atom_id res chain seq x y z
N MET A 1 -6.70 -41.88 19.09
CA MET A 1 -7.96 -41.64 18.36
C MET A 1 -7.75 -40.48 17.39
N TYR A 2 -7.76 -40.76 16.09
CA TYR A 2 -7.58 -39.79 15.01
C TYR A 2 -8.80 -38.87 14.87
N LYS A 3 -8.60 -37.55 15.05
CA LYS A 3 -9.36 -36.45 14.42
C LYS A 3 -8.76 -35.12 14.88
N ASN A 4 -7.75 -34.62 14.17
CA ASN A 4 -7.41 -33.20 14.22
C ASN A 4 -7.44 -32.65 12.78
N PRO A 5 -8.54 -32.01 12.35
CA PRO A 5 -8.73 -31.52 10.98
C PRO A 5 -7.79 -30.39 10.55
N LEU A 6 -7.01 -29.82 11.48
CA LEU A 6 -6.14 -28.66 11.21
C LEU A 6 -4.80 -29.02 10.59
N LEU A 7 -4.24 -30.20 10.90
CA LEU A 7 -3.02 -30.70 10.26
C LEU A 7 -3.27 -31.12 8.80
N LEU A 8 -4.45 -31.68 8.50
CA LEU A 8 -4.83 -32.01 7.13
C LEU A 8 -5.02 -30.76 6.26
N ASN A 9 -5.51 -29.64 6.83
CA ASN A 9 -5.74 -28.41 6.07
C ASN A 9 -4.45 -27.63 5.74
N MET A 10 -3.42 -27.67 6.59
CA MET A 10 -2.12 -27.06 6.26
C MET A 10 -1.35 -27.82 5.18
N PHE A 11 -1.52 -29.15 5.10
CA PHE A 11 -0.94 -29.96 4.02
C PHE A 11 -1.77 -29.89 2.72
N LEU A 12 -3.10 -29.75 2.81
CA LEU A 12 -3.97 -29.57 1.63
C LEU A 12 -3.91 -28.18 1.00
N GLU A 13 -3.45 -27.14 1.71
CA GLU A 13 -3.27 -25.80 1.13
C GLU A 13 -2.07 -25.72 0.16
N ASN A 14 -1.05 -26.56 0.35
CA ASN A 14 0.03 -26.71 -0.62
C ASN A 14 -0.41 -27.54 -1.85
N ASP A 15 -1.31 -28.50 -1.68
CA ASP A 15 -1.90 -29.28 -2.79
C ASP A 15 -2.98 -28.51 -3.58
N ARG A 16 -3.60 -27.48 -2.99
CA ARG A 16 -4.51 -26.59 -3.73
C ARG A 16 -3.79 -25.61 -4.65
N LYS A 17 -2.51 -25.29 -4.40
CA LYS A 17 -1.70 -24.48 -5.32
C LYS A 17 -1.20 -25.26 -6.54
N SER A 18 -1.18 -26.60 -6.50
CA SER A 18 -0.80 -27.44 -7.65
C SER A 18 -1.97 -27.83 -8.56
N LYS A 19 -3.23 -27.69 -8.10
CA LYS A 19 -4.43 -28.13 -8.85
C LYS A 19 -5.18 -27.04 -9.63
N VAL A 20 -4.69 -25.80 -9.70
CA VAL A 20 -5.38 -24.72 -10.45
C VAL A 20 -4.93 -24.57 -11.91
N ASN A 21 -3.86 -25.23 -12.35
CA ASN A 21 -3.48 -25.25 -13.78
C ASN A 21 -3.86 -26.57 -14.43
N GLY A 22 -5.13 -26.69 -14.81
CA GLY A 22 -5.56 -27.64 -15.83
C GLY A 22 -4.98 -27.25 -17.18
N GLY A 23 -3.80 -27.78 -17.51
CA GLY A 23 -3.16 -27.61 -18.81
C GLY A 23 -1.99 -28.59 -18.96
N ARG A 24 -2.12 -29.54 -19.89
CA ARG A 24 -1.06 -30.38 -20.49
C ARG A 24 0.31 -30.30 -19.77
N THR A 25 0.58 -31.23 -18.86
CA THR A 25 1.93 -31.43 -18.30
C THR A 25 2.81 -32.08 -19.37
N SER A 26 3.47 -31.23 -20.18
CA SER A 26 4.54 -31.61 -21.09
C SER A 26 5.82 -31.92 -20.32
N GLU A 27 6.68 -32.75 -20.92
CA GLU A 27 8.04 -33.17 -20.51
C GLU A 27 9.03 -32.02 -20.18
N THR A 28 8.57 -30.76 -20.13
CA THR A 28 9.34 -29.54 -19.95
C THR A 28 9.84 -29.26 -18.52
N GLU A 29 9.40 -30.04 -17.52
CA GLU A 29 9.79 -29.86 -16.11
C GLU A 29 10.96 -30.74 -15.65
N ALA A 30 11.31 -31.79 -16.40
CA ALA A 30 12.54 -32.56 -16.17
C ALA A 30 13.73 -31.79 -16.80
N ARG A 31 14.63 -31.27 -15.97
CA ARG A 31 15.83 -30.56 -16.45
C ARG A 31 17.09 -31.18 -15.87
N GLU A 32 18.06 -31.44 -16.75
CA GLU A 32 19.47 -31.53 -16.37
C GLU A 32 19.88 -30.14 -15.88
N ARG A 33 20.31 -30.03 -14.61
CA ARG A 33 20.82 -28.78 -14.04
C ARG A 33 22.24 -29.03 -13.56
N THR A 34 23.21 -28.35 -14.15
CA THR A 34 24.54 -28.22 -13.55
C THR A 34 24.42 -27.29 -12.34
N VAL A 35 24.75 -27.79 -11.15
CA VAL A 35 24.92 -26.94 -9.96
C VAL A 35 26.35 -26.38 -9.95
N ASP A 36 26.56 -25.22 -9.31
CA ASP A 36 27.88 -24.65 -9.06
C ASP A 36 28.92 -25.74 -8.72
N GLY A 37 29.96 -25.82 -9.54
CA GLY A 37 30.99 -26.88 -9.47
C GLY A 37 30.92 -27.94 -10.58
N GLY A 38 29.97 -27.87 -11.53
CA GLY A 38 29.98 -28.71 -12.75
C GLY A 38 29.50 -30.16 -12.57
N ILE A 39 28.84 -30.48 -11.45
CA ILE A 39 28.33 -31.84 -11.16
C ILE A 39 27.03 -32.10 -11.94
N PRO A 40 26.95 -33.18 -12.74
CA PRO A 40 25.73 -33.56 -13.48
C PRO A 40 24.60 -33.99 -12.53
N LYS A 41 23.50 -33.23 -12.48
CA LYS A 41 22.31 -33.53 -11.67
C LYS A 41 21.04 -33.56 -12.52
N TRP A 42 20.23 -34.60 -12.31
CA TRP A 42 18.91 -34.77 -12.90
C TRP A 42 17.82 -34.78 -11.82
N ASN A 43 16.79 -33.95 -12.01
CA ASN A 43 15.64 -33.88 -11.10
C ASN A 43 14.34 -34.15 -11.88
N SER A 44 13.60 -35.17 -11.45
CA SER A 44 12.28 -35.53 -12.00
C SER A 44 11.28 -35.85 -10.89
N ARG A 45 11.35 -35.10 -9.79
CA ARG A 45 10.45 -35.24 -8.64
C ARG A 45 9.00 -34.89 -8.99
N GLY A 46 8.04 -35.73 -8.59
CA GLY A 46 6.61 -35.37 -8.63
C GLY A 46 5.94 -35.41 -10.01
N ILE A 47 6.63 -35.89 -11.05
CA ILE A 47 6.15 -35.85 -12.44
C ILE A 47 5.22 -37.03 -12.76
N GLY A 48 5.19 -38.06 -11.91
CA GLY A 48 4.31 -39.22 -12.05
C GLY A 48 4.93 -40.33 -12.90
N PHE A 49 6.26 -40.37 -13.01
CA PHE A 49 6.93 -41.38 -13.82
C PHE A 49 6.78 -42.79 -13.22
N PRO A 50 6.36 -43.80 -14.01
CA PRO A 50 6.38 -45.20 -13.57
C PRO A 50 7.79 -45.81 -13.66
N ASN A 51 8.67 -45.25 -14.51
CA ASN A 51 10.00 -45.75 -14.84
C ASN A 51 11.01 -44.59 -14.98
N ILE A 52 12.30 -44.90 -15.14
CA ILE A 52 13.34 -43.87 -15.35
C ILE A 52 13.15 -43.18 -16.72
N PRO A 53 13.19 -41.83 -16.78
CA PRO A 53 13.11 -41.11 -18.05
C PRO A 53 14.25 -41.46 -19.02
N CYS A 54 13.95 -41.61 -20.31
CA CYS A 54 14.95 -41.93 -21.35
C CYS A 54 16.02 -40.84 -21.52
N ALA A 55 15.75 -39.62 -21.05
CA ALA A 55 16.63 -38.47 -21.18
C ALA A 55 17.76 -38.43 -20.12
N VAL A 56 17.78 -39.34 -19.13
CA VAL A 56 18.84 -39.39 -18.12
C VAL A 56 20.15 -39.86 -18.76
N THR A 57 21.22 -39.07 -18.60
CA THR A 57 22.51 -39.31 -19.25
C THR A 57 23.41 -40.26 -18.42
N PRO A 58 24.29 -41.07 -19.06
CA PRO A 58 25.24 -41.96 -18.37
C PRO A 58 26.20 -41.29 -17.38
N TYR A 59 26.42 -39.98 -17.53
CA TYR A 59 27.33 -39.17 -16.72
C TYR A 59 26.64 -38.57 -15.47
N THR A 60 25.33 -38.80 -15.29
CA THR A 60 24.56 -38.29 -14.15
C THR A 60 25.15 -38.77 -12.82
N GLU A 61 25.50 -37.83 -11.94
CA GLU A 61 26.00 -38.14 -10.59
C GLU A 61 24.90 -38.09 -9.52
N ILE A 62 23.90 -37.23 -9.70
CA ILE A 62 22.79 -37.07 -8.75
C ILE A 62 21.47 -37.25 -9.49
N LEU A 63 20.67 -38.24 -9.09
CA LEU A 63 19.37 -38.54 -9.66
C LEU A 63 18.29 -38.49 -8.58
N ASP A 64 17.36 -37.54 -8.71
CA ASP A 64 16.18 -37.42 -7.86
C ASP A 64 14.92 -37.85 -8.62
N LEU A 65 14.37 -38.99 -8.21
CA LEU A 65 13.14 -39.61 -8.71
C LEU A 65 12.09 -39.73 -7.60
N SER A 66 12.19 -38.93 -6.53
CA SER A 66 11.24 -38.96 -5.42
C SER A 66 9.82 -38.53 -5.82
N HIS A 67 8.82 -38.93 -5.04
CA HIS A 67 7.40 -38.59 -5.27
C HIS A 67 6.87 -39.00 -6.67
N ASN A 68 7.27 -40.18 -7.15
CA ASN A 68 6.80 -40.73 -8.42
C ASN A 68 5.91 -41.97 -8.19
N GLN A 69 5.65 -42.75 -9.24
CA GLN A 69 4.76 -43.91 -9.17
C GLN A 69 5.50 -45.22 -9.47
N MET A 70 6.81 -45.27 -9.24
CA MET A 70 7.61 -46.46 -9.51
C MET A 70 7.17 -47.61 -8.59
N THR A 71 6.91 -48.79 -9.17
CA THR A 71 6.46 -49.97 -8.41
C THR A 71 7.54 -51.03 -8.24
N ARG A 72 8.56 -51.06 -9.12
CA ARG A 72 9.67 -52.02 -9.08
C ARG A 72 10.94 -51.36 -9.61
N ILE A 73 12.10 -51.85 -9.17
CA ILE A 73 13.40 -51.51 -9.76
C ILE A 73 13.93 -52.71 -10.53
N GLN A 74 14.20 -52.52 -11.81
CA GLN A 74 14.76 -53.55 -12.69
C GLN A 74 16.25 -53.36 -12.94
N GLN A 75 16.95 -54.44 -13.26
CA GLN A 75 18.39 -54.40 -13.58
C GLN A 75 18.74 -53.41 -14.69
N GLN A 76 17.88 -53.30 -15.70
CA GLN A 76 18.11 -52.42 -16.85
C GLN A 76 18.03 -50.93 -16.53
N TYR A 77 17.38 -50.54 -15.42
CA TYR A 77 17.10 -49.13 -15.10
C TYR A 77 18.37 -48.33 -14.82
N PHE A 78 19.27 -48.85 -14.01
CA PHE A 78 20.49 -48.14 -13.58
C PHE A 78 21.76 -48.64 -14.27
N LYS A 79 21.64 -49.56 -15.24
CA LYS A 79 22.77 -50.24 -15.90
C LYS A 79 23.76 -49.28 -16.56
N THR A 80 23.26 -48.21 -17.19
CA THR A 80 24.10 -47.23 -17.91
C THR A 80 24.60 -46.09 -17.01
N LEU A 81 24.09 -45.97 -15.78
CA LEU A 81 24.34 -44.85 -14.87
C LEU A 81 25.52 -45.14 -13.91
N SER A 82 26.67 -45.49 -14.46
CA SER A 82 27.83 -45.95 -13.66
C SER A 82 28.49 -44.84 -12.82
N LYS A 83 28.21 -43.57 -13.12
CA LYS A 83 28.73 -42.39 -12.38
C LYS A 83 27.82 -41.90 -11.27
N LEU A 84 26.72 -42.60 -11.02
CA LEU A 84 25.75 -42.20 -10.02
C LEU A 84 26.34 -42.28 -8.60
N LYS A 85 26.35 -41.14 -7.90
CA LYS A 85 26.80 -40.99 -6.51
C LYS A 85 25.62 -40.82 -5.54
N ARG A 86 24.51 -40.22 -5.99
CA ARG A 86 23.31 -40.00 -5.15
C ARG A 86 22.04 -40.37 -5.90
N LEU A 87 21.25 -41.25 -5.31
CA LEU A 87 19.98 -41.72 -5.84
C LEU A 87 18.88 -41.54 -4.78
N ILE A 88 17.86 -40.76 -5.12
CA ILE A 88 16.70 -40.49 -4.27
C ILE A 88 15.46 -41.09 -4.92
N LEU A 89 14.86 -42.08 -4.27
CA LEU A 89 13.69 -42.83 -4.73
C LEU A 89 12.55 -42.80 -3.71
N SER A 90 12.62 -41.91 -2.71
CA SER A 90 11.62 -41.84 -1.65
C SER A 90 10.23 -41.43 -2.13
N PHE A 91 9.21 -41.82 -1.38
CA PHE A 91 7.80 -41.55 -1.71
C PHE A 91 7.40 -42.09 -3.10
N ASN A 92 7.78 -43.33 -3.40
CA ASN A 92 7.31 -44.08 -4.55
C ASN A 92 6.42 -45.26 -4.06
N LYS A 93 6.19 -46.27 -4.91
CA LYS A 93 5.43 -47.48 -4.58
C LYS A 93 6.28 -48.74 -4.76
N ILE A 94 7.59 -48.62 -4.58
CA ILE A 94 8.55 -49.68 -4.93
C ILE A 94 8.35 -50.85 -3.98
N ALA A 95 7.89 -51.98 -4.51
CA ALA A 95 7.61 -53.20 -3.75
C ALA A 95 8.68 -54.27 -3.93
N ALA A 96 9.46 -54.23 -5.01
CA ALA A 96 10.51 -55.20 -5.30
C ALA A 96 11.68 -54.56 -6.07
N ILE A 97 12.89 -55.03 -5.78
CA ILE A 97 14.14 -54.65 -6.45
C ILE A 97 14.75 -55.94 -7.02
N GLU A 98 14.97 -56.00 -8.34
CA GLU A 98 15.54 -57.17 -8.99
C GLU A 98 16.99 -57.44 -8.53
N PRO A 99 17.40 -58.71 -8.41
CA PRO A 99 18.80 -59.06 -8.18
C PRO A 99 19.70 -58.40 -9.24
N GLY A 100 20.76 -57.72 -8.79
CA GLY A 100 21.67 -57.01 -9.68
C GLY A 100 21.17 -55.63 -10.17
N ALA A 101 20.04 -55.13 -9.67
CA ALA A 101 19.53 -53.77 -9.92
C ALA A 101 20.61 -52.67 -9.86
N PHE A 102 21.56 -52.82 -8.94
CA PHE A 102 22.63 -51.86 -8.68
C PHE A 102 24.03 -52.37 -9.07
N ALA A 103 24.13 -53.41 -9.90
CA ALA A 103 25.40 -54.07 -10.22
C ALA A 103 26.45 -53.12 -10.84
N ASN A 104 25.99 -52.09 -11.56
CA ASN A 104 26.84 -51.12 -12.26
C ASN A 104 27.05 -49.80 -11.48
N ASN A 105 26.47 -49.64 -10.29
CA ASN A 105 26.45 -48.37 -9.55
C ASN A 105 27.39 -48.41 -8.32
N SER A 106 28.61 -48.92 -8.49
CA SER A 106 29.57 -49.07 -7.39
C SER A 106 30.09 -47.74 -6.81
N GLU A 107 29.92 -46.62 -7.52
CA GLU A 107 30.25 -45.27 -7.07
C GLU A 107 29.14 -44.65 -6.19
N LEU A 108 28.00 -45.32 -6.03
CA LEU A 108 26.87 -44.79 -5.26
C LEU A 108 27.23 -44.62 -3.78
N GLN A 109 27.02 -43.41 -3.27
CA GLN A 109 27.31 -42.99 -1.90
C GLN A 109 26.04 -42.80 -1.08
N HIS A 110 24.96 -42.32 -1.71
CA HIS A 110 23.70 -42.02 -1.03
C HIS A 110 22.53 -42.68 -1.74
N LEU A 111 21.80 -43.53 -1.02
CA LEU A 111 20.59 -44.20 -1.50
C LEU A 111 19.44 -43.98 -0.52
N ASP A 112 18.37 -43.33 -1.00
CA ASP A 112 17.13 -43.13 -0.25
C ASP A 112 15.99 -43.93 -0.90
N LEU A 113 15.54 -44.97 -0.21
CA LEU A 113 14.41 -45.84 -0.53
C LEU A 113 13.26 -45.69 0.49
N SER A 114 13.28 -44.64 1.30
CA SER A 114 12.27 -44.44 2.35
C SER A 114 10.86 -44.23 1.78
N ASN A 115 9.82 -44.53 2.57
CA ASN A 115 8.43 -44.28 2.17
C ASN A 115 8.08 -44.97 0.83
N ASN A 116 8.33 -46.27 0.76
CA ASN A 116 8.04 -47.15 -0.37
C ASN A 116 7.20 -48.36 0.10
N SER A 117 7.13 -49.42 -0.70
CA SER A 117 6.29 -50.60 -0.43
C SER A 117 7.10 -51.90 -0.27
N LEU A 118 8.36 -51.81 0.16
CA LEU A 118 9.24 -52.98 0.32
C LEU A 118 8.76 -53.86 1.48
N HIS A 119 8.51 -55.15 1.21
CA HIS A 119 8.04 -56.12 2.21
C HIS A 119 9.14 -56.96 2.84
N ASP A 120 10.23 -57.21 2.12
CA ASP A 120 11.35 -58.03 2.58
C ASP A 120 12.66 -57.29 2.33
N ILE A 121 13.31 -56.87 3.42
CA ILE A 121 14.61 -56.17 3.37
C ILE A 121 15.81 -57.13 3.44
N ALA A 122 15.57 -58.42 3.70
CA ALA A 122 16.62 -59.43 3.74
C ALA A 122 17.16 -59.74 2.34
N ILE A 123 16.34 -59.58 1.30
CA ILE A 123 16.68 -59.89 -0.09
C ILE A 123 17.22 -58.69 -0.89
N LEU A 124 17.50 -57.55 -0.24
CA LEU A 124 17.90 -56.34 -0.94
C LEU A 124 19.31 -56.47 -1.55
N PRO A 125 19.49 -56.17 -2.86
CA PRO A 125 20.73 -56.47 -3.59
C PRO A 125 21.82 -55.40 -3.36
N PHE A 126 22.30 -55.29 -2.12
CA PHE A 126 23.30 -54.30 -1.71
C PHE A 126 24.76 -54.72 -1.96
N ASN A 127 24.98 -55.95 -2.39
CA ASN A 127 26.29 -56.58 -2.56
C ASN A 127 27.28 -55.81 -3.48
N HIS A 128 26.79 -54.94 -4.36
CA HIS A 128 27.63 -54.13 -5.27
C HIS A 128 27.87 -52.68 -4.81
N LEU A 129 27.17 -52.20 -3.77
CA LEU A 129 27.18 -50.80 -3.34
C LEU A 129 28.33 -50.46 -2.38
N LYS A 130 29.57 -50.77 -2.77
CA LYS A 130 30.76 -50.68 -1.91
C LYS A 130 31.16 -49.26 -1.48
N SER A 131 30.64 -48.23 -2.16
CA SER A 131 30.90 -46.82 -1.83
C SER A 131 29.83 -46.17 -0.97
N LEU A 132 28.77 -46.92 -0.60
CA LEU A 132 27.60 -46.36 0.07
C LEU A 132 27.96 -45.88 1.48
N THR A 133 27.66 -44.61 1.77
CA THR A 133 27.85 -43.97 3.06
C THR A 133 26.52 -43.66 3.75
N TYR A 134 25.44 -43.51 2.98
CA TYR A 134 24.10 -43.25 3.48
C TYR A 134 23.08 -44.20 2.86
N LEU A 135 22.30 -44.87 3.71
CA LEU A 135 21.19 -45.72 3.31
C LEU A 135 19.94 -45.39 4.14
N ASP A 136 18.84 -45.07 3.47
CA ASP A 136 17.52 -44.97 4.09
C ASP A 136 16.56 -46.00 3.48
N ILE A 137 16.08 -46.92 4.31
CA ILE A 137 15.07 -47.94 3.97
C ILE A 137 13.88 -47.86 4.93
N SER A 138 13.72 -46.74 5.64
CA SER A 138 12.66 -46.56 6.62
C SER A 138 11.26 -46.41 5.98
N ASN A 139 10.21 -46.57 6.79
CA ASN A 139 8.81 -46.40 6.38
C ASN A 139 8.43 -47.19 5.11
N ASN A 140 8.77 -48.48 5.11
CA ASN A 140 8.34 -49.45 4.09
C ASN A 140 7.32 -50.43 4.71
N LEU A 141 7.04 -51.57 4.08
CA LEU A 141 5.99 -52.51 4.49
C LEU A 141 6.54 -53.85 5.01
N TYR A 142 7.76 -53.85 5.57
CA TYR A 142 8.33 -55.02 6.22
C TYR A 142 7.91 -55.11 7.69
N ASP A 143 7.55 -56.29 8.16
CA ASP A 143 7.03 -56.46 9.52
C ASP A 143 8.14 -56.73 10.55
N THR A 144 9.37 -56.99 10.08
CA THR A 144 10.53 -57.31 10.92
C THR A 144 11.79 -56.65 10.39
N ILE A 145 12.70 -56.29 11.30
CA ILE A 145 14.03 -55.77 10.94
C ILE A 145 15.00 -56.95 10.87
N TYR A 146 15.02 -57.67 9.74
CA TYR A 146 16.05 -58.68 9.45
C TYR A 146 16.76 -58.34 8.14
N LEU A 147 18.03 -57.94 8.25
CA LEU A 147 18.86 -57.61 7.09
C LEU A 147 19.58 -58.85 6.56
N GLY A 148 19.76 -58.92 5.25
CA GLY A 148 20.51 -59.98 4.57
C GLY A 148 22.02 -59.89 4.79
N VAL A 149 22.74 -60.91 4.33
CA VAL A 149 24.22 -60.96 4.40
C VAL A 149 24.89 -59.87 3.56
N GLU A 150 24.20 -59.42 2.51
CA GLU A 150 24.63 -58.41 1.56
C GLU A 150 24.93 -57.06 2.22
N ILE A 151 24.31 -56.73 3.36
CA ILE A 151 24.57 -55.48 4.09
C ILE A 151 26.03 -55.38 4.57
N LYS A 152 26.71 -56.53 4.79
CA LYS A 152 28.12 -56.57 5.22
C LYS A 152 29.09 -56.05 4.14
N GLU A 153 28.66 -55.98 2.88
CA GLU A 153 29.47 -55.43 1.80
C GLU A 153 29.55 -53.89 1.86
N LEU A 154 28.66 -53.23 2.62
CA LEU A 154 28.60 -51.78 2.77
C LEU A 154 29.67 -51.25 3.75
N LYS A 155 30.94 -51.49 3.43
CA LYS A 155 32.10 -51.21 4.31
C LYS A 155 32.38 -49.72 4.55
N LYS A 156 31.63 -48.81 3.94
CA LYS A 156 31.72 -47.36 4.13
C LYS A 156 30.44 -46.76 4.70
N LEU A 157 29.47 -47.59 5.10
CA LEU A 157 28.16 -47.11 5.56
C LEU A 157 28.29 -46.40 6.90
N GLU A 158 28.02 -45.10 6.91
CA GLU A 158 28.12 -44.24 8.08
C GLU A 158 26.73 -43.92 8.66
N THR A 159 25.72 -43.73 7.81
CA THR A 159 24.36 -43.41 8.22
C THR A 159 23.37 -44.44 7.73
N LEU A 160 22.60 -45.02 8.65
CA LEU A 160 21.54 -45.96 8.35
C LEU A 160 20.23 -45.52 9.00
N MET A 161 19.18 -45.45 8.20
CA MET A 161 17.81 -45.18 8.65
C MET A 161 16.95 -46.39 8.29
N LEU A 162 16.30 -46.98 9.29
CA LEU A 162 15.53 -48.21 9.14
C LEU A 162 14.39 -48.29 10.15
N GLY A 163 13.47 -49.20 9.92
CA GLY A 163 12.25 -49.37 10.69
C GLY A 163 11.03 -48.79 10.00
N THR A 164 9.86 -49.23 10.44
CA THR A 164 8.55 -48.86 9.90
C THR A 164 7.51 -48.96 11.01
N PRO A 165 6.39 -48.21 10.91
CA PRO A 165 5.25 -48.36 11.82
C PRO A 165 4.77 -49.79 12.05
N SER A 166 4.92 -50.68 11.06
CA SER A 166 4.46 -52.07 11.13
C SER A 166 5.34 -53.02 11.97
N VAL A 167 6.56 -52.62 12.35
CA VAL A 167 7.46 -53.48 13.14
C VAL A 167 6.99 -53.53 14.59
N SER A 168 6.45 -54.67 15.00
CA SER A 168 5.94 -54.90 16.36
C SER A 168 6.90 -55.65 17.29
N PHE A 169 7.96 -56.29 16.76
CA PHE A 169 8.93 -57.04 17.57
C PHE A 169 10.37 -56.68 17.19
N LEU A 170 11.22 -56.45 18.20
CA LEU A 170 12.66 -56.24 17.99
C LEU A 170 13.47 -57.19 18.87
N LYS A 171 14.01 -58.24 18.25
CA LYS A 171 14.76 -59.33 18.90
C LYS A 171 16.27 -59.14 18.77
N VAL A 172 17.07 -59.78 19.62
CA VAL A 172 18.55 -59.60 19.65
C VAL A 172 19.21 -59.90 18.29
N GLY A 173 18.65 -60.84 17.51
CA GLY A 173 19.12 -61.18 16.17
C GLY A 173 18.86 -60.12 15.09
N SER A 174 17.89 -59.22 15.30
CA SER A 174 17.39 -58.26 14.28
C SER A 174 18.49 -57.37 13.71
N LEU A 175 19.37 -56.87 14.59
CA LEU A 175 20.45 -55.95 14.23
C LEU A 175 21.82 -56.62 14.13
N SER A 176 21.90 -57.95 14.28
CA SER A 176 23.18 -58.69 14.32
C SER A 176 24.04 -58.49 13.07
N MET A 177 23.40 -58.32 11.92
CA MET A 177 24.07 -58.08 10.64
C MET A 177 24.72 -56.70 10.53
N LEU A 178 24.39 -55.75 11.42
CA LEU A 178 25.03 -54.43 11.47
C LEU A 178 26.37 -54.43 12.21
N ARG A 179 26.64 -55.48 13.00
CA ARG A 179 27.85 -55.56 13.83
C ARG A 179 29.13 -55.45 13.00
N GLY A 180 30.04 -54.56 13.40
CA GLY A 180 31.32 -54.34 12.71
C GLY A 180 31.26 -53.47 11.45
N LEU A 181 30.08 -52.93 11.09
CA LEU A 181 29.99 -51.84 10.11
C LEU A 181 30.45 -50.52 10.75
N PRO A 182 31.06 -49.59 9.97
CA PRO A 182 31.56 -48.31 10.48
C PRO A 182 30.44 -47.26 10.63
N LEU A 183 29.30 -47.67 11.19
CA LEU A 183 28.15 -46.79 11.39
C LEU A 183 28.51 -45.69 12.38
N GLN A 184 28.18 -44.45 12.02
CA GLN A 184 28.27 -43.28 12.88
C GLN A 184 26.89 -42.88 13.39
N LYS A 185 25.85 -43.02 12.56
CA LYS A 185 24.49 -42.60 12.86
C LYS A 185 23.47 -43.68 12.51
N VAL A 186 22.60 -43.99 13.46
CA VAL A 186 21.47 -44.91 13.25
C VAL A 186 20.17 -44.25 13.68
N HIS A 187 19.17 -44.31 12.81
CA HIS A 187 17.79 -43.92 13.13
C HIS A 187 16.89 -45.15 13.02
N LEU A 188 16.29 -45.52 14.16
CA LEU A 188 15.32 -46.60 14.25
C LEU A 188 13.91 -46.03 14.43
N ILE A 189 12.99 -46.40 13.55
CA ILE A 189 11.60 -45.94 13.55
C ILE A 189 10.66 -47.13 13.77
N THR A 190 9.81 -47.08 14.80
CA THR A 190 8.64 -47.97 14.93
C THR A 190 7.53 -47.25 15.71
N GLN A 191 6.27 -47.50 15.35
CA GLN A 191 5.13 -46.84 15.99
C GLN A 191 4.44 -47.69 17.05
N ASP A 192 4.42 -49.01 16.94
CA ASP A 192 3.69 -49.88 17.87
C ASP A 192 4.55 -51.11 18.19
N LEU A 193 5.69 -50.87 18.85
CA LEU A 193 6.57 -51.94 19.27
C LEU A 193 5.94 -52.65 20.48
N GLU A 194 5.41 -53.86 20.26
CA GLU A 194 4.76 -54.68 21.29
C GLU A 194 5.80 -55.29 22.24
N GLU A 195 6.91 -55.79 21.69
CA GLU A 195 7.95 -56.45 22.48
C GLU A 195 9.36 -56.05 22.00
N TYR A 196 10.22 -55.71 22.97
CA TYR A 196 11.64 -55.47 22.76
C TYR A 196 12.48 -56.44 23.60
N GLU A 197 13.37 -57.17 22.95
CA GLU A 197 14.30 -58.07 23.64
C GLU A 197 15.53 -57.30 24.15
N PRO A 198 15.80 -57.26 25.47
CA PRO A 198 16.95 -56.56 26.03
C PRO A 198 18.28 -57.05 25.44
N GLY A 199 19.09 -56.09 24.98
CA GLY A 199 20.39 -56.37 24.37
C GLY A 199 20.40 -56.21 22.85
N THR A 200 19.26 -56.03 22.20
CA THR A 200 19.21 -55.85 20.73
C THR A 200 20.07 -54.68 20.23
N LEU A 201 20.05 -53.56 20.93
CA LEU A 201 20.87 -52.39 20.57
C LEU A 201 22.38 -52.59 20.78
N THR A 202 22.82 -53.64 21.47
CA THR A 202 24.26 -53.90 21.68
C THR A 202 25.01 -54.28 20.42
N ALA A 203 24.29 -54.68 19.36
CA ALA A 203 24.88 -54.89 18.03
C ALA A 203 25.43 -53.61 17.40
N LEU A 204 24.98 -52.44 17.88
CA LEU A 204 25.36 -51.11 17.38
C LEU A 204 26.62 -50.59 18.11
N GLU A 205 27.76 -51.21 17.80
CA GLU A 205 29.05 -50.83 18.38
C GLU A 205 29.59 -49.53 17.74
N ASN A 206 30.18 -48.63 18.55
CA ASN A 206 30.88 -47.41 18.11
C ASN A 206 30.05 -46.36 17.34
N LEU A 207 28.77 -46.21 17.68
CA LEU A 207 27.92 -45.13 17.13
C LEU A 207 28.22 -43.77 17.75
N ARG A 208 28.20 -42.72 16.94
CA ARG A 208 28.25 -41.33 17.41
C ARG A 208 26.85 -40.83 17.79
N ASP A 209 25.86 -41.11 16.96
CA ASP A 209 24.49 -40.59 17.06
C ASP A 209 23.46 -41.72 16.97
N LEU A 210 22.56 -41.80 17.94
CA LEU A 210 21.45 -42.76 17.94
C LEU A 210 20.11 -42.01 18.06
N ILE A 211 19.23 -42.24 17.10
CA ILE A 211 17.86 -41.70 17.10
C ILE A 211 16.89 -42.87 17.20
N LEU A 212 16.05 -42.83 18.24
CA LEU A 212 15.04 -43.82 18.52
C LEU A 212 13.68 -43.13 18.47
N ASP A 213 12.86 -43.52 17.51
CA ASP A 213 11.48 -43.04 17.35
C ASP A 213 10.54 -44.21 17.58
N PHE A 214 10.11 -44.39 18.83
CA PHE A 214 9.42 -45.59 19.30
C PHE A 214 8.19 -45.21 20.14
N GLN A 215 7.08 -45.92 19.93
CA GLN A 215 6.05 -46.09 20.95
C GLN A 215 6.13 -47.54 21.44
N ILE A 216 6.48 -47.74 22.71
CA ILE A 216 6.50 -49.06 23.35
C ILE A 216 5.88 -48.97 24.74
N GLN A 217 5.17 -50.04 25.14
CA GLN A 217 4.61 -50.17 26.49
C GLN A 217 5.71 -50.38 27.54
N ASP A 218 6.66 -51.28 27.31
CA ASP A 218 7.84 -51.47 28.17
C ASP A 218 9.10 -50.79 27.62
N GLN A 219 9.33 -49.55 28.05
CA GLN A 219 10.50 -48.77 27.66
C GLN A 219 11.77 -49.13 28.46
N TYR A 220 11.65 -49.94 29.52
CA TYR A 220 12.77 -50.22 30.43
C TYR A 220 13.92 -50.94 29.72
N GLY A 221 13.59 -51.94 28.90
CA GLY A 221 14.56 -52.74 28.15
C GLY A 221 15.39 -51.93 27.16
N ILE A 222 14.78 -50.96 26.48
CA ILE A 222 15.43 -50.14 25.44
C ILE A 222 16.46 -49.18 26.04
N ILE A 223 16.17 -48.64 27.23
CA ILE A 223 17.00 -47.63 27.89
C ILE A 223 18.19 -48.25 28.65
N HIS A 224 18.00 -49.41 29.26
CA HIS A 224 19.04 -50.08 30.06
C HIS A 224 20.40 -50.34 29.35
N PRO A 225 20.48 -50.63 28.03
CA PRO A 225 21.77 -50.81 27.36
C PRO A 225 22.50 -49.51 27.05
N LEU A 226 21.90 -48.32 27.18
CA LEU A 226 22.49 -47.05 26.74
C LEU A 226 23.85 -46.76 27.40
N LYS A 227 24.05 -47.14 28.67
CA LYS A 227 25.34 -46.96 29.37
C LYS A 227 26.50 -47.75 28.76
N LYS A 228 26.19 -48.81 28.00
CA LYS A 228 27.20 -49.66 27.35
C LYS A 228 27.54 -49.16 25.95
N LEU A 229 26.71 -48.30 25.38
CA LEU A 229 26.93 -47.74 24.05
C LEU A 229 27.80 -46.49 24.18
N ASN A 230 28.82 -46.38 23.33
CA ASN A 230 29.72 -45.23 23.31
C ASN A 230 29.14 -44.10 22.44
N LEU A 231 28.00 -43.54 22.85
CA LEU A 231 27.24 -42.53 22.10
C LEU A 231 27.64 -41.11 22.48
N SER A 232 27.72 -40.20 21.50
CA SER A 232 27.84 -38.76 21.76
C SER A 232 26.48 -38.05 21.83
N THR A 233 25.54 -38.48 20.98
CA THR A 233 24.21 -37.88 20.86
C THR A 233 23.13 -38.96 20.95
N LEU A 234 22.10 -38.70 21.74
CA LEU A 234 20.91 -39.54 21.86
C LEU A 234 19.65 -38.73 21.55
N SER A 235 18.80 -39.21 20.65
CA SER A 235 17.48 -38.65 20.41
C SER A 235 16.41 -39.68 20.69
N LEU A 236 15.42 -39.28 21.47
CA LEU A 236 14.29 -40.10 21.88
C LEU A 236 13.00 -39.39 21.50
N ASN A 237 12.17 -40.04 20.69
CA ASN A 237 10.89 -39.49 20.24
C ASN A 237 9.73 -40.41 20.66
N HIS A 238 8.58 -39.82 21.00
CA HIS A 238 7.32 -40.51 21.35
C HIS A 238 7.38 -41.38 22.62
N ILE A 239 8.15 -40.94 23.60
CA ILE A 239 8.40 -41.68 24.85
C ILE A 239 7.42 -41.28 25.96
N THR A 240 6.92 -42.28 26.70
CA THR A 240 6.11 -42.07 27.92
C THR A 240 6.92 -42.36 29.18
N LEU A 241 7.29 -41.32 29.91
CA LEU A 241 8.16 -41.39 31.08
C LEU A 241 7.36 -41.46 32.39
N ASP A 242 7.24 -42.65 32.98
CA ASP A 242 6.85 -42.80 34.39
C ASP A 242 8.06 -42.67 35.33
N ASP A 243 7.86 -42.74 36.66
CA ASP A 243 8.98 -42.61 37.61
C ASP A 243 10.07 -43.69 37.42
N ARG A 244 9.69 -44.94 37.15
CA ARG A 244 10.63 -46.07 36.99
C ARG A 244 11.47 -45.90 35.72
N ILE A 245 10.84 -45.56 34.61
CA ILE A 245 11.48 -45.32 33.31
C ILE A 245 12.36 -44.08 33.40
N THR A 246 11.90 -43.02 34.07
CA THR A 246 12.68 -41.79 34.25
C THR A 246 13.97 -42.04 35.05
N ILE A 247 13.88 -42.78 36.16
CA ILE A 247 15.06 -43.19 36.94
C ILE A 247 16.02 -43.99 36.07
N ASN A 248 15.52 -45.01 35.35
CA ASN A 248 16.33 -45.82 34.46
C ASN A 248 17.02 -44.98 33.37
N LEU A 249 16.32 -44.01 32.79
CA LEU A 249 16.87 -43.10 31.77
C LEU A 249 18.04 -42.30 32.32
N PHE A 250 17.84 -41.61 33.44
CA PHE A 250 18.89 -40.78 34.01
C PHE A 250 20.07 -41.61 34.52
N GLU A 251 19.85 -42.77 35.16
CA GLU A 251 20.95 -43.62 35.61
C GLU A 251 21.84 -44.11 34.45
N ASN A 252 21.25 -44.43 33.30
CA ASN A 252 22.01 -44.88 32.15
C ASN A 252 22.71 -43.72 31.43
N VAL A 253 22.01 -42.61 31.24
CA VAL A 253 22.55 -41.46 30.50
C VAL A 253 23.65 -40.77 31.29
N LEU A 254 23.45 -40.52 32.58
CA LEU A 254 24.43 -39.80 33.42
C LEU A 254 25.74 -40.58 33.61
N ARG A 255 25.74 -41.90 33.37
CA ARG A 255 26.92 -42.78 33.43
C ARG A 255 27.46 -43.16 32.04
N SER A 256 26.94 -42.54 30.98
CA SER A 256 27.36 -42.79 29.60
C SER A 256 28.29 -41.69 29.09
N THR A 257 28.77 -41.85 27.85
CA THR A 257 29.56 -40.84 27.13
C THR A 257 28.69 -39.79 26.43
N ILE A 258 27.37 -39.80 26.61
CA ILE A 258 26.43 -38.90 25.93
C ILE A 258 26.67 -37.44 26.37
N VAL A 259 26.88 -36.57 25.38
CA VAL A 259 27.08 -35.12 25.55
C VAL A 259 25.80 -34.34 25.25
N GLU A 260 24.98 -34.84 24.33
CA GLU A 260 23.81 -34.15 23.80
C GLU A 260 22.59 -35.08 23.76
N MET A 261 21.48 -34.62 24.34
CA MET A 261 20.22 -35.35 24.38
C MET A 261 19.08 -34.55 23.76
N HIS A 262 18.33 -35.19 22.86
CA HIS A 262 17.11 -34.68 22.24
C HIS A 262 15.92 -35.52 22.68
N LEU A 263 14.85 -34.84 23.06
CA LEU A 263 13.68 -35.39 23.71
C LEU A 263 12.44 -34.79 23.04
N SER A 264 11.74 -35.53 22.20
CA SER A 264 10.60 -35.00 21.44
C SER A 264 9.32 -35.80 21.68
N ASN A 265 8.17 -35.11 21.74
CA ASN A 265 6.84 -35.73 21.89
C ASN A 265 6.78 -36.62 23.13
N ILE A 266 7.11 -36.05 24.29
CA ILE A 266 7.22 -36.79 25.55
C ILE A 266 5.94 -36.65 26.35
N ASN A 267 5.42 -37.77 26.85
CA ASN A 267 4.38 -37.81 27.85
C ASN A 267 4.97 -38.19 29.21
N ILE A 268 4.95 -37.29 30.19
CA ILE A 268 5.44 -37.55 31.54
C ILE A 268 4.27 -37.98 32.42
N ASP A 269 4.19 -39.27 32.73
CA ASP A 269 3.23 -39.83 33.69
C ASP A 269 3.95 -40.20 35.00
N SER A 270 4.58 -39.21 35.62
CA SER A 270 5.43 -39.36 36.81
C SER A 270 4.99 -38.38 37.89
N ILE A 271 5.26 -38.71 39.16
CA ILE A 271 5.08 -37.79 40.30
C ILE A 271 6.41 -37.21 40.78
N GLY A 272 7.50 -37.39 40.03
CA GLY A 272 8.81 -36.80 40.32
C GLY A 272 9.52 -37.42 41.53
N LYS A 273 9.25 -38.68 41.86
CA LYS A 273 9.93 -39.39 42.96
C LYS A 273 11.14 -40.16 42.42
N TRP A 274 12.13 -39.41 41.95
CA TRP A 274 13.30 -39.98 41.28
C TRP A 274 14.43 -40.25 42.27
N ASP A 275 14.39 -41.37 42.98
CA ASP A 275 15.45 -41.75 43.92
C ASP A 275 16.69 -42.27 43.18
N ILE A 276 17.37 -41.36 42.48
CA ILE A 276 18.57 -41.63 41.68
C ILE A 276 19.80 -41.46 42.56
N GLU A 277 20.75 -42.40 42.48
CA GLU A 277 22.05 -42.26 43.14
C GLU A 277 22.72 -40.94 42.75
N ILE A 278 23.18 -40.19 43.74
CA ILE A 278 23.79 -38.87 43.51
C ILE A 278 25.15 -39.06 42.83
N ILE A 279 25.20 -38.78 41.52
CA ILE A 279 26.43 -38.81 40.73
C ILE A 279 27.18 -37.49 40.90
N SER A 280 28.51 -37.55 41.04
CA SER A 280 29.35 -36.36 41.09
C SER A 280 29.27 -35.58 39.78
N SER A 281 29.18 -34.25 39.86
CA SER A 281 29.04 -33.42 38.66
C SER A 281 30.23 -33.56 37.69
N GLN A 282 31.41 -33.96 38.16
CA GLN A 282 32.60 -34.22 37.32
C GLN A 282 32.50 -35.48 36.47
N GLN A 283 31.58 -36.39 36.80
CA GLN A 283 31.39 -37.66 36.08
C GLN A 283 30.29 -37.56 35.00
N ILE A 284 29.53 -36.46 34.99
CA ILE A 284 28.42 -36.25 34.05
C ILE A 284 28.97 -35.61 32.77
N ASN A 285 28.89 -36.32 31.65
CA ASN A 285 29.31 -35.80 30.33
C ASN A 285 28.20 -35.02 29.60
N LEU A 286 26.96 -35.10 30.09
CA LEU A 286 25.79 -34.48 29.45
C LEU A 286 25.78 -32.97 29.65
N HIS A 287 25.91 -32.22 28.55
CA HIS A 287 26.03 -30.76 28.57
C HIS A 287 24.90 -30.03 27.82
N LYS A 288 24.16 -30.73 26.96
CA LYS A 288 23.10 -30.11 26.15
C LYS A 288 21.84 -30.97 26.18
N ILE A 289 20.71 -30.34 26.46
CA ILE A 289 19.40 -30.98 26.46
C ILE A 289 18.42 -30.15 25.64
N TYR A 290 17.74 -30.80 24.70
CA TYR A 290 16.67 -30.22 23.90
C TYR A 290 15.40 -31.01 24.14
N ILE A 291 14.38 -30.34 24.67
CA ILE A 291 13.07 -30.91 24.93
C ILE A 291 12.08 -30.18 24.04
N ASN A 292 11.29 -30.93 23.27
CA ASN A 292 10.26 -30.40 22.40
C ASN A 292 8.95 -31.17 22.60
N ASN A 293 7.83 -30.45 22.74
CA ASN A 293 6.51 -31.03 22.89
C ASN A 293 6.43 -32.01 24.07
N ILE A 294 6.48 -31.46 25.28
CA ILE A 294 6.40 -32.20 26.54
C ILE A 294 5.02 -32.00 27.17
N VAL A 295 4.36 -33.11 27.50
CA VAL A 295 3.06 -33.14 28.16
C VAL A 295 3.25 -33.76 29.54
N ASN A 296 2.82 -33.08 30.60
CA ASN A 296 2.87 -33.60 31.95
C ASN A 296 1.49 -33.43 32.62
N PRO A 297 0.57 -34.41 32.50
CA PRO A 297 -0.75 -34.33 33.12
C PRO A 297 -0.70 -34.27 34.66
N ASN A 298 0.37 -34.76 35.28
CA ASN A 298 0.50 -34.91 36.72
C ASN A 298 1.46 -33.87 37.36
N PHE A 299 1.70 -32.73 36.69
CA PHE A 299 2.69 -31.74 37.16
C PHE A 299 2.45 -31.26 38.60
N PHE A 300 1.19 -31.12 39.04
CA PHE A 300 0.86 -30.70 40.42
C PHE A 300 1.19 -31.76 41.49
N LYS A 301 1.50 -33.00 41.10
CA LYS A 301 1.93 -34.08 41.98
C LYS A 301 3.45 -34.20 42.07
N PHE A 302 4.21 -33.38 41.33
CA PHE A 302 5.68 -33.46 41.31
C PHE A 302 6.29 -33.10 42.68
N TYR A 303 7.04 -34.03 43.27
CA TYR A 303 7.67 -33.83 44.58
C TYR A 303 8.87 -32.87 44.55
N SER A 304 9.99 -33.28 43.96
CA SER A 304 11.23 -32.50 44.00
C SER A 304 12.22 -32.91 42.92
N LEU A 305 12.79 -31.93 42.22
CA LEU A 305 13.87 -32.13 41.25
C LEU A 305 15.27 -32.15 41.91
N LYS A 306 15.35 -32.41 43.22
CA LYS A 306 16.61 -32.36 43.99
C LYS A 306 17.68 -33.31 43.43
N TYR A 307 17.27 -34.49 42.96
CA TYR A 307 18.16 -35.56 42.51
C TYR A 307 18.91 -35.23 41.21
N ILE A 308 18.36 -34.35 40.37
CA ILE A 308 18.99 -33.94 39.11
C ILE A 308 19.70 -32.58 39.19
N GLN A 309 19.88 -32.02 40.39
CA GLN A 309 20.55 -30.72 40.54
C GLN A 309 22.00 -30.71 40.08
N ASN A 310 22.72 -31.83 40.23
CA ASN A 310 24.10 -31.95 39.76
C ASN A 310 24.19 -31.91 38.23
N LEU A 311 23.19 -32.46 37.54
CA LEU A 311 23.06 -32.34 36.09
C LEU A 311 22.92 -30.87 35.68
N PHE A 312 22.06 -30.10 36.36
CA PHE A 312 21.89 -28.67 36.05
C PHE A 312 23.20 -27.88 36.10
N GLN A 313 24.13 -28.23 36.99
CA GLN A 313 25.42 -27.54 37.08
C GLN A 313 26.32 -27.78 35.85
N GLN A 314 26.13 -28.89 35.13
CA GLN A 314 26.93 -29.25 33.95
C GLN A 314 26.32 -28.76 32.63
N LEU A 315 25.05 -28.38 32.61
CA LEU A 315 24.38 -27.94 31.39
C LEU A 315 24.95 -26.61 30.88
N THR A 316 25.27 -26.59 29.59
CA THR A 316 25.72 -25.40 28.84
C THR A 316 24.64 -24.90 27.89
N LYS A 317 23.77 -25.79 27.40
CA LYS A 317 22.58 -25.43 26.60
C LYS A 317 21.35 -26.20 27.06
N LEU A 318 20.24 -25.49 27.18
CA LEU A 318 18.94 -26.07 27.52
C LEU A 318 17.87 -25.45 26.62
N SER A 319 17.11 -26.28 25.94
CA SER A 319 15.91 -25.88 25.23
C SER A 319 14.72 -26.65 25.77
N VAL A 320 13.64 -25.96 26.12
CA VAL A 320 12.37 -26.57 26.50
C VAL A 320 11.27 -25.86 25.72
N ILE A 321 10.92 -26.41 24.57
CA ILE A 321 10.03 -25.80 23.59
C ILE A 321 8.68 -26.49 23.65
N ASN A 322 7.59 -25.71 23.63
CA ASN A 322 6.23 -26.24 23.61
C ASN A 322 5.96 -27.23 24.75
N GLY A 323 6.22 -26.81 25.99
CA GLY A 323 6.04 -27.62 27.19
C GLY A 323 4.97 -27.11 28.16
N SER A 324 4.20 -26.10 27.75
CA SER A 324 3.27 -25.38 28.64
C SER A 324 3.93 -24.84 29.92
N MET A 325 5.24 -24.54 29.88
CA MET A 325 5.98 -24.03 31.03
C MET A 325 5.48 -22.63 31.40
N TYR A 326 5.12 -22.41 32.66
CA TYR A 326 4.62 -21.10 33.13
C TYR A 326 5.46 -20.51 34.26
N TYR A 327 6.47 -21.23 34.76
CA TYR A 327 7.27 -20.81 35.90
C TYR A 327 8.63 -21.52 35.95
N ILE A 328 9.67 -20.78 36.34
CA ILE A 328 11.01 -21.34 36.61
C ILE A 328 11.42 -20.97 38.06
N PRO A 329 11.57 -21.95 38.96
CA PRO A 329 11.95 -21.70 40.36
C PRO A 329 13.37 -21.13 40.51
N CYS A 330 13.60 -20.23 41.48
CA CYS A 330 14.94 -19.69 41.76
C CYS A 330 15.97 -20.79 42.02
N GLY A 331 15.62 -21.79 42.84
CA GLY A 331 16.52 -22.89 43.21
C GLY A 331 16.99 -23.73 42.03
N VAL A 332 16.28 -23.72 40.89
CA VAL A 332 16.73 -24.33 39.63
C VAL A 332 17.61 -23.34 38.87
N SER A 333 17.13 -22.11 38.67
CA SER A 333 17.85 -21.08 37.89
C SER A 333 19.23 -20.73 38.46
N GLU A 334 19.40 -20.74 39.78
CA GLU A 334 20.67 -20.44 40.46
C GLU A 334 21.67 -21.60 40.37
N LYS A 335 21.21 -22.83 40.12
CA LYS A 335 22.05 -24.03 39.96
C LYS A 335 22.56 -24.21 38.54
N LEU A 336 21.95 -23.55 37.56
CA LEU A 336 22.35 -23.55 36.14
C LEU A 336 23.55 -22.60 35.91
N ILE A 337 24.65 -22.86 36.63
CA ILE A 337 25.82 -21.96 36.69
C ILE A 337 26.59 -21.88 35.35
N ASN A 338 26.68 -22.99 34.62
CA ASN A 338 27.42 -23.09 33.36
C ASN A 338 26.56 -22.86 32.13
N LEU A 339 25.25 -22.66 32.31
CA LEU A 339 24.31 -22.51 31.21
C LEU A 339 24.60 -21.23 30.44
N LYS A 340 24.85 -21.35 29.14
CA LYS A 340 25.15 -20.24 28.22
C LYS A 340 23.97 -19.87 27.35
N TYR A 341 23.14 -20.85 26.99
CA TYR A 341 22.01 -20.70 26.10
C TYR A 341 20.77 -21.34 26.72
N LEU A 342 19.70 -20.56 26.83
CA LEU A 342 18.38 -21.03 27.28
C LEU A 342 17.33 -20.63 26.24
N ASP A 343 16.61 -21.63 25.75
CA ASP A 343 15.45 -21.43 24.88
C ASP A 343 14.20 -22.04 25.54
N VAL A 344 13.21 -21.18 25.78
CA VAL A 344 11.92 -21.57 26.38
C VAL A 344 10.77 -21.08 25.50
N SER A 345 10.96 -21.15 24.18
CA SER A 345 9.96 -20.71 23.20
C SER A 345 8.68 -21.55 23.24
N PHE A 346 7.57 -20.98 22.78
CA PHE A 346 6.25 -21.64 22.71
C PHE A 346 5.74 -22.14 24.06
N ASN A 347 5.93 -21.35 25.12
CA ASN A 347 5.48 -21.68 26.47
C ASN A 347 4.46 -20.65 26.97
N LEU A 348 4.15 -20.72 28.27
CA LEU A 348 3.17 -19.87 28.95
C LEU A 348 3.84 -18.87 29.90
N LEU A 349 5.13 -18.55 29.67
CA LEU A 349 5.89 -17.66 30.55
C LEU A 349 5.40 -16.21 30.42
N GLN A 350 5.40 -15.53 31.56
CA GLN A 350 4.99 -14.14 31.78
C GLN A 350 6.05 -13.46 32.65
N GLU A 351 5.84 -12.18 32.95
CA GLU A 351 6.79 -11.33 33.67
C GLU A 351 7.18 -11.86 35.06
N PHE A 352 6.24 -12.50 35.76
CA PHE A 352 6.45 -13.06 37.09
C PHE A 352 6.90 -14.53 37.08
N SER A 353 6.97 -15.15 35.89
CA SER A 353 7.37 -16.55 35.73
C SER A 353 8.84 -16.79 36.08
N PHE A 354 9.66 -15.74 35.98
CA PHE A 354 11.02 -15.71 36.49
C PHE A 354 11.01 -14.82 37.73
N ILE A 355 11.20 -15.41 38.91
CA ILE A 355 10.94 -14.68 40.15
C ILE A 355 11.89 -13.47 40.26
N PRO A 356 11.37 -12.23 40.37
CA PRO A 356 12.19 -11.04 40.59
C PRO A 356 12.89 -10.99 41.96
N LYS A 357 12.78 -12.06 42.78
CA LYS A 357 13.44 -12.23 44.08
C LYS A 357 14.65 -13.18 44.04
N CYS A 358 15.00 -13.77 42.89
CA CYS A 358 16.21 -14.59 42.81
C CYS A 358 17.45 -13.71 42.97
N SER A 359 18.44 -14.17 43.73
CA SER A 359 19.63 -13.35 44.01
C SER A 359 20.58 -13.32 42.82
N ASN A 360 20.68 -14.44 42.08
CA ASN A 360 21.57 -14.57 40.93
C ASN A 360 21.06 -15.62 39.93
N PRO A 361 19.92 -15.36 39.25
CA PRO A 361 19.35 -16.31 38.30
C PRO A 361 20.26 -16.48 37.07
N PHE A 362 20.48 -17.73 36.66
CA PHE A 362 21.31 -18.13 35.51
C PHE A 362 22.66 -17.39 35.41
N PRO A 363 23.59 -17.63 36.36
CA PRO A 363 24.82 -16.84 36.48
C PRO A 363 25.69 -16.79 35.23
N GLY A 364 25.70 -17.87 34.44
CA GLY A 364 26.51 -18.01 33.23
C GLY A 364 25.83 -17.58 31.94
N LEU A 365 24.55 -17.20 31.96
CA LEU A 365 23.70 -17.12 30.76
C LEU A 365 24.09 -15.96 29.87
N THR A 366 24.26 -16.26 28.58
CA THR A 366 24.66 -15.28 27.55
C THR A 366 23.56 -15.02 26.53
N SER A 367 22.69 -16.01 26.27
CA SER A 367 21.61 -15.94 25.30
C SER A 367 20.32 -16.51 25.89
N LEU A 368 19.26 -15.71 25.89
CA LEU A 368 17.93 -16.08 26.34
C LEU A 368 16.92 -15.91 25.21
N VAL A 369 16.16 -16.97 24.92
CA VAL A 369 15.12 -17.00 23.88
C VAL A 369 13.75 -17.28 24.53
N LEU A 370 12.81 -16.36 24.30
CA LEU A 370 11.48 -16.28 24.93
C LEU A 370 10.37 -16.19 23.87
N ASN A 371 10.58 -16.71 22.67
CA ASN A 371 9.63 -16.53 21.56
C ASN A 371 8.27 -17.15 21.89
N ASP A 372 7.20 -16.56 21.37
CA ASP A 372 5.86 -17.14 21.46
C ASP A 372 5.43 -17.50 22.90
N ASN A 373 5.69 -16.58 23.83
CA ASN A 373 5.26 -16.67 25.23
C ASN A 373 4.12 -15.67 25.51
N LYS A 374 3.88 -15.35 26.78
CA LYS A 374 2.78 -14.48 27.23
C LYS A 374 3.27 -13.15 27.82
N PHE A 375 4.49 -12.71 27.49
CA PHE A 375 5.00 -11.42 27.95
C PHE A 375 4.24 -10.26 27.30
N SER A 376 3.78 -9.29 28.10
CA SER A 376 3.04 -8.12 27.63
C SER A 376 3.62 -6.79 28.09
N HIS A 377 4.51 -6.76 29.09
CA HIS A 377 5.06 -5.52 29.65
C HIS A 377 6.58 -5.46 29.55
N LEU A 378 7.08 -4.57 28.70
CA LEU A 378 8.51 -4.44 28.43
C LEU A 378 9.32 -4.02 29.67
N ARG A 379 8.75 -3.14 30.52
CA ARG A 379 9.45 -2.64 31.72
C ARG A 379 9.73 -3.77 32.71
N GLN A 380 8.76 -4.63 32.97
CA GLN A 380 8.91 -5.76 33.85
C GLN A 380 9.90 -6.78 33.28
N LEU A 381 9.89 -7.02 31.96
CA LEU A 381 10.91 -7.84 31.30
C LEU A 381 12.32 -7.26 31.47
N SER A 382 12.47 -5.93 31.43
CA SER A 382 13.75 -5.29 31.72
C SER A 382 14.22 -5.62 33.15
N VAL A 383 13.37 -5.38 34.16
CA VAL A 383 13.69 -5.65 35.57
C VAL A 383 14.01 -7.13 35.81
N MET A 384 13.28 -8.03 35.15
CA MET A 384 13.51 -9.48 35.21
C MET A 384 14.92 -9.85 34.72
N THR A 385 15.35 -9.26 33.60
CA THR A 385 16.66 -9.57 32.99
C THR A 385 17.82 -8.80 33.62
N PHE A 386 17.55 -7.76 34.42
CA PHE A 386 18.56 -6.95 35.10
C PHE A 386 19.57 -7.77 35.92
N GLN A 387 19.10 -8.81 36.62
CA GLN A 387 19.94 -9.65 37.47
C GLN A 387 20.81 -10.65 36.68
N MET A 388 20.53 -10.85 35.38
CA MET A 388 21.29 -11.76 34.52
C MET A 388 22.56 -11.07 34.01
N ARG A 389 23.60 -11.04 34.84
CA ARG A 389 24.79 -10.19 34.66
C ARG A 389 25.59 -10.43 33.38
N ASN A 390 25.52 -11.63 32.82
CA ASN A 390 26.26 -12.04 31.62
C ASN A 390 25.40 -12.07 30.34
N LEU A 391 24.14 -11.66 30.42
CA LEU A 391 23.20 -11.74 29.30
C LEU A 391 23.56 -10.76 28.18
N THR A 392 24.01 -11.29 27.05
CA THR A 392 24.40 -10.51 25.86
C THR A 392 23.31 -10.46 24.79
N ARG A 393 22.49 -11.50 24.68
CA ARG A 393 21.46 -11.66 23.65
C ARG A 393 20.12 -12.00 24.28
N LEU A 394 19.10 -11.21 23.97
CA LEU A 394 17.72 -11.44 24.38
C LEU A 394 16.80 -11.46 23.16
N ILE A 395 16.08 -12.55 22.95
CA ILE A 395 15.12 -12.72 21.87
C ILE A 395 13.75 -12.97 22.49
N ALA A 396 12.78 -12.12 22.21
CA ALA A 396 11.39 -12.22 22.69
C ALA A 396 10.41 -11.87 21.56
N THR A 397 10.55 -12.57 20.44
CA THR A 397 9.69 -12.41 19.25
C THR A 397 8.28 -12.96 19.51
N SER A 398 7.28 -12.48 18.77
CA SER A 398 5.90 -13.00 18.82
C SER A 398 5.29 -13.02 20.23
N ASN A 399 5.57 -12.00 21.01
CA ASN A 399 4.93 -11.77 22.31
C ASN A 399 3.87 -10.66 22.17
N SER A 400 3.34 -10.15 23.28
CA SER A 400 2.41 -9.02 23.29
C SER A 400 3.01 -7.79 23.96
N LEU A 401 4.34 -7.63 23.87
CA LEU A 401 5.08 -6.59 24.58
C LEU A 401 4.59 -5.19 24.21
N GLN A 402 4.27 -4.42 25.24
CA GLN A 402 3.88 -3.03 25.22
C GLN A 402 4.69 -2.26 26.26
N LEU A 403 4.77 -0.94 26.09
CA LEU A 403 5.39 -0.04 27.06
C LEU A 403 4.37 1.02 27.50
N PRO A 404 3.46 0.69 28.44
CA PRO A 404 2.47 1.64 28.95
C PRO A 404 3.08 2.60 29.98
N GLY A 405 2.71 3.89 29.87
CA GLY A 405 3.03 4.93 30.86
C GLY A 405 4.51 5.32 30.96
N GLU A 406 4.80 6.23 31.88
CA GLU A 406 6.15 6.73 32.15
C GLU A 406 6.88 5.90 33.23
N GLY A 407 8.21 5.87 33.17
CA GLY A 407 9.07 5.17 34.13
C GLY A 407 10.30 4.52 33.51
N MET A 408 11.29 4.20 34.34
CA MET A 408 12.60 3.74 33.88
C MET A 408 12.64 2.23 33.60
N CYS A 409 13.38 1.86 32.56
CA CYS A 409 13.74 0.48 32.27
C CYS A 409 15.14 0.17 32.80
N SER A 410 15.31 -1.04 33.33
CA SER A 410 16.55 -1.48 33.97
C SER A 410 17.03 -2.75 33.32
N TRP A 411 17.95 -2.66 32.35
CA TRP A 411 18.46 -3.82 31.63
C TRP A 411 19.80 -4.32 32.18
N SER A 412 20.16 -5.55 31.85
CA SER A 412 21.52 -6.05 32.07
C SER A 412 22.54 -5.22 31.30
N ARG A 413 23.64 -4.84 31.95
CA ARG A 413 24.70 -4.00 31.36
C ARG A 413 25.51 -4.70 30.26
N SER A 414 25.48 -6.02 30.22
CA SER A 414 26.15 -6.85 29.22
C SER A 414 25.33 -7.04 27.94
N LEU A 415 24.08 -6.54 27.91
CA LEU A 415 23.18 -6.73 26.78
C LEU A 415 23.71 -5.98 25.53
N ARG A 416 23.77 -6.69 24.40
CA ARG A 416 24.26 -6.21 23.10
C ARG A 416 23.25 -6.39 21.98
N HIS A 417 22.47 -7.47 22.03
CA HIS A 417 21.54 -7.83 20.97
C HIS A 417 20.14 -8.05 21.54
N ILE A 418 19.17 -7.37 20.95
CA ILE A 418 17.75 -7.54 21.26
C ILE A 418 16.98 -7.86 19.99
N ASN A 419 16.09 -8.84 20.07
CA ASN A 419 15.05 -9.04 19.08
C ASN A 419 13.67 -9.02 19.76
N PHE A 420 12.90 -7.97 19.50
CA PHE A 420 11.51 -7.80 19.92
C PHE A 420 10.56 -7.68 18.73
N SER A 421 10.89 -8.36 17.63
CA SER A 421 10.02 -8.39 16.45
C SER A 421 8.64 -9.00 16.76
N HIS A 422 7.63 -8.65 15.97
CA HIS A 422 6.26 -9.17 16.13
C HIS A 422 5.67 -8.93 17.53
N ASN A 423 5.71 -7.69 17.99
CA ASN A 423 5.14 -7.26 19.27
C ASN A 423 4.21 -6.05 19.06
N LYS A 424 3.84 -5.34 20.13
CA LYS A 424 2.93 -4.18 20.09
C LYS A 424 3.64 -2.90 20.56
N LEU A 425 4.92 -2.76 20.23
CA LEU A 425 5.75 -1.64 20.66
C LEU A 425 5.49 -0.40 19.81
N LEU A 426 5.47 0.76 20.46
CA LEU A 426 5.35 2.09 19.83
C LEU A 426 6.71 2.80 19.86
N ALA A 427 6.78 4.01 19.28
CA ALA A 427 8.01 4.82 19.23
C ALA A 427 8.63 5.13 20.61
N ASN A 428 7.86 5.06 21.70
CA ASN A 428 8.39 5.25 23.05
C ASN A 428 9.37 4.14 23.49
N VAL A 429 9.44 3.00 22.78
CA VAL A 429 10.37 1.91 23.06
C VAL A 429 11.83 2.37 23.15
N PHE A 430 12.26 3.30 22.30
CA PHE A 430 13.65 3.78 22.25
C PHE A 430 14.10 4.47 23.55
N SER A 431 13.18 4.99 24.36
CA SER A 431 13.46 5.52 25.70
C SER A 431 13.77 4.44 26.74
N CYS A 432 13.32 3.22 26.49
CA CYS A 432 13.46 2.07 27.37
C CYS A 432 14.68 1.21 26.99
N LEU A 433 15.17 1.27 25.76
CA LEU A 433 16.30 0.45 25.30
C LEU A 433 17.63 0.90 25.94
N PRO A 434 18.54 -0.04 26.28
CA PRO A 434 19.84 0.31 26.85
C PRO A 434 20.81 0.85 25.79
N SER A 435 21.69 1.76 26.19
CA SER A 435 22.72 2.35 25.31
C SER A 435 23.85 1.38 24.92
N SER A 436 23.93 0.22 25.57
CA SER A 436 24.95 -0.80 25.32
C SER A 436 24.69 -1.65 24.07
N LEU A 437 23.55 -1.46 23.39
CA LEU A 437 23.17 -2.28 22.24
C LEU A 437 24.08 -2.06 21.02
N GLU A 438 24.35 -3.16 20.34
CA GLU A 438 25.05 -3.25 19.05
C GLU A 438 24.09 -3.64 17.92
N SER A 439 23.04 -4.43 18.20
CA SER A 439 22.01 -4.77 17.22
C SER A 439 20.63 -4.77 17.87
N VAL A 440 19.64 -4.23 17.16
CA VAL A 440 18.25 -4.20 17.59
C VAL A 440 17.31 -4.57 16.43
N ASP A 441 16.46 -5.55 16.68
CA ASP A 441 15.35 -5.92 15.78
C ASP A 441 14.02 -5.58 16.45
N LEU A 442 13.32 -4.61 15.86
CA LEU A 442 11.98 -4.14 16.24
C LEU A 442 11.00 -4.28 15.06
N SER A 443 11.26 -5.20 14.13
CA SER A 443 10.39 -5.43 12.97
C SER A 443 8.98 -5.86 13.38
N TYR A 444 7.99 -5.57 12.54
CA TYR A 444 6.58 -5.94 12.75
C TYR A 444 6.05 -5.50 14.12
N ASN A 445 6.24 -4.21 14.44
CA ASN A 445 5.66 -3.53 15.59
C ASN A 445 4.75 -2.39 15.08
N ALA A 446 4.41 -1.43 15.95
CA ALA A 446 3.61 -0.25 15.62
C ALA A 446 4.41 1.05 15.78
N ILE A 447 5.70 1.03 15.43
CA ILE A 447 6.58 2.19 15.54
C ILE A 447 6.28 3.17 14.40
N SER A 448 5.96 4.42 14.73
CA SER A 448 5.65 5.47 13.75
C SER A 448 6.82 6.42 13.47
N THR A 449 7.75 6.56 14.41
CA THR A 449 8.89 7.48 14.34
C THR A 449 10.10 6.88 15.04
N VAL A 450 11.29 7.27 14.57
CA VAL A 450 12.58 6.90 15.18
C VAL A 450 13.20 8.20 15.73
N PRO A 451 13.50 8.29 17.03
CA PRO A 451 14.14 9.47 17.60
C PRO A 451 15.64 9.51 17.23
N ASN A 452 16.30 10.63 17.54
CA ASN A 452 17.76 10.71 17.42
C ASN A 452 18.45 9.69 18.35
N LEU A 453 19.32 8.84 17.77
CA LEU A 453 19.98 7.72 18.43
C LEU A 453 21.38 8.05 18.95
N GLU A 454 21.70 9.32 19.21
CA GLU A 454 22.98 9.78 19.77
C GLU A 454 23.40 9.02 21.04
N LYS A 455 22.45 8.67 21.90
CA LYS A 455 22.73 7.91 23.14
C LYS A 455 23.18 6.47 22.89
N MET A 456 22.93 5.92 21.70
CA MET A 456 23.21 4.52 21.34
C MET A 456 24.47 4.44 20.48
N SER A 457 25.60 4.81 21.06
CA SER A 457 26.88 4.98 20.36
C SER A 457 27.57 3.69 19.90
N ASN A 458 27.04 2.52 20.25
CA ASN A 458 27.57 1.21 19.82
C ASN A 458 26.69 0.52 18.77
N LEU A 459 25.56 1.12 18.41
CA LEU A 459 24.53 0.49 17.59
C LEU A 459 24.99 0.38 16.13
N ARG A 460 25.10 -0.85 15.62
CA ARG A 460 25.57 -1.18 14.27
C ARG A 460 24.45 -1.67 13.35
N GLU A 461 23.45 -2.32 13.90
CA GLU A 461 22.36 -2.92 13.13
C GLU A 461 21.01 -2.55 13.71
N ILE A 462 20.12 -2.07 12.84
CA ILE A 462 18.77 -1.65 13.17
C ILE A 462 17.79 -2.26 12.17
N ILE A 463 16.88 -3.10 12.65
CA ILE A 463 15.85 -3.72 11.82
C ILE A 463 14.48 -3.21 12.28
N LEU A 464 13.79 -2.49 11.39
CA LEU A 464 12.51 -1.80 11.58
C LEU A 464 11.50 -2.17 10.50
N THR A 465 11.73 -3.27 9.76
CA THR A 465 10.84 -3.77 8.72
C THR A 465 9.40 -3.92 9.22
N GLY A 466 8.40 -3.55 8.42
CA GLY A 466 7.00 -3.83 8.76
C GLY A 466 6.43 -2.97 9.90
N ASN A 467 6.85 -1.71 10.03
CA ASN A 467 6.34 -0.75 11.01
C ASN A 467 5.46 0.33 10.32
N ALA A 468 5.16 1.43 11.01
CA ALA A 468 4.36 2.54 10.50
C ALA A 468 5.20 3.82 10.30
N ILE A 469 6.49 3.68 9.98
CA ILE A 469 7.43 4.81 9.91
C ILE A 469 7.21 5.61 8.62
N SER A 470 7.02 6.93 8.73
CA SER A 470 6.74 7.81 7.58
C SER A 470 7.96 8.52 7.01
N PHE A 471 9.05 8.63 7.77
CA PHE A 471 10.26 9.39 7.41
C PHE A 471 11.53 8.59 7.70
N LEU A 472 12.58 8.82 6.92
CA LEU A 472 13.89 8.22 7.18
C LEU A 472 14.48 8.75 8.50
N PRO A 473 15.16 7.90 9.31
CA PRO A 473 15.82 8.34 10.53
C PRO A 473 17.04 9.21 10.23
N GLU A 474 17.33 10.18 11.11
CA GLU A 474 18.55 10.98 11.02
C GLU A 474 19.64 10.38 11.92
N PHE A 475 20.86 10.28 11.38
CA PHE A 475 22.03 9.86 12.13
C PHE A 475 23.03 11.01 12.24
N ALA A 476 23.57 11.21 13.44
CA ALA A 476 24.68 12.13 13.63
C ALA A 476 25.89 11.72 12.78
N ALA A 477 26.68 12.70 12.32
CA ALA A 477 27.87 12.43 11.53
C ALA A 477 28.83 11.48 12.26
N GLY A 478 29.22 10.37 11.61
CA GLY A 478 30.12 9.37 12.19
C GLY A 478 29.45 8.33 13.11
N HIS A 479 28.12 8.26 13.15
CA HIS A 479 27.41 7.19 13.86
C HIS A 479 27.77 5.80 13.29
N PRO A 480 28.00 4.76 14.13
CA PRO A 480 28.52 3.47 13.67
C PRO A 480 27.52 2.53 12.98
N VAL A 481 26.26 2.94 12.75
CA VAL A 481 25.27 2.10 12.07
C VAL A 481 25.81 1.66 10.70
N ARG A 482 25.72 0.36 10.43
CA ARG A 482 26.14 -0.31 9.20
C ARG A 482 25.00 -0.99 8.47
N VAL A 483 23.95 -1.39 9.18
CA VAL A 483 22.79 -2.09 8.60
C VAL A 483 21.52 -1.40 9.07
N LEU A 484 20.70 -0.96 8.11
CA LEU A 484 19.38 -0.38 8.35
C LEU A 484 18.34 -1.05 7.45
N SER A 485 17.42 -1.80 8.06
CA SER A 485 16.25 -2.35 7.37
C SER A 485 15.00 -1.59 7.77
N ILE A 486 14.36 -0.92 6.82
CA ILE A 486 13.13 -0.13 7.01
C ILE A 486 12.12 -0.38 5.87
N ASP A 487 12.21 -1.54 5.22
CA ASP A 487 11.25 -1.98 4.21
C ASP A 487 9.85 -2.20 4.80
N ARG A 488 8.81 -2.16 3.96
CA ARG A 488 7.40 -2.36 4.39
C ARG A 488 6.94 -1.38 5.48
N ASN A 489 7.29 -0.10 5.34
CA ASN A 489 6.86 0.98 6.23
C ASN A 489 5.88 1.92 5.50
N ALA A 490 5.68 3.14 6.01
CA ALA A 490 4.82 4.18 5.45
C ALA A 490 5.62 5.33 4.78
N ILE A 491 6.87 5.08 4.37
CA ILE A 491 7.75 6.11 3.79
C ILE A 491 7.25 6.46 2.39
N ASN A 492 6.91 7.74 2.19
CA ASN A 492 6.40 8.22 0.91
C ASN A 492 7.42 9.03 0.11
N THR A 493 8.44 9.60 0.76
CA THR A 493 9.41 10.50 0.14
C THR A 493 10.80 10.10 0.62
N ILE A 494 11.78 10.22 -0.27
CA ILE A 494 13.17 9.89 -0.01
C ILE A 494 13.98 11.18 -0.16
N ASP A 495 14.60 11.60 0.93
CA ASP A 495 15.49 12.76 0.94
C ASP A 495 16.91 12.34 0.52
N VAL A 496 17.43 12.97 -0.54
CA VAL A 496 18.77 12.67 -1.09
C VAL A 496 19.89 13.08 -0.15
N ASP A 497 19.72 14.15 0.64
CA ASP A 497 20.74 14.59 1.59
C ASP A 497 20.85 13.62 2.77
N LEU A 498 19.72 13.02 3.20
CA LEU A 498 19.72 11.92 4.17
C LEU A 498 20.33 10.64 3.60
N LEU A 499 20.06 10.30 2.33
CA LEU A 499 20.75 9.17 1.70
C LEU A 499 22.27 9.40 1.64
N ARG A 500 22.70 10.65 1.41
CA ARG A 500 24.14 10.99 1.37
C ARG A 500 24.81 10.79 2.72
N SER A 501 24.13 11.09 3.83
CA SER A 501 24.66 10.84 5.17
C SER A 501 24.73 9.34 5.51
N MET A 502 23.97 8.49 4.81
CA MET A 502 23.90 7.03 4.99
C MET A 502 24.74 6.23 4.00
N ASN A 503 25.67 6.87 3.26
CA ASN A 503 26.42 6.21 2.17
C ASN A 503 27.25 4.97 2.58
N GLN A 504 27.55 4.78 3.87
CA GLN A 504 28.26 3.61 4.41
C GLN A 504 27.34 2.56 5.05
N ILE A 505 26.02 2.70 4.89
CA ILE A 505 25.00 1.84 5.48
C ILE A 505 24.43 0.91 4.41
N GLN A 506 24.37 -0.38 4.72
CA GLN A 506 23.56 -1.36 3.99
C GLN A 506 22.10 -1.07 4.24
N LEU A 507 21.45 -0.49 3.25
CA LEU A 507 20.08 0.01 3.35
C LEU A 507 19.11 -0.95 2.67
N LYS A 508 18.02 -1.28 3.37
CA LYS A 508 16.87 -1.98 2.81
C LYS A 508 15.63 -1.12 3.01
N LEU A 509 15.05 -0.62 1.92
CA LEU A 509 14.00 0.42 1.96
C LEU A 509 12.80 0.11 1.04
N GLY A 510 12.83 -0.98 0.28
CA GLY A 510 11.76 -1.39 -0.63
C GLY A 510 10.40 -1.61 0.03
N ASN A 511 9.39 -1.86 -0.79
CA ASN A 511 8.00 -2.09 -0.36
C ASN A 511 7.42 -0.95 0.51
N ASN A 512 7.87 0.29 0.30
CA ASN A 512 7.31 1.49 0.92
C ASN A 512 6.40 2.23 -0.08
N PRO A 513 5.38 2.98 0.38
CA PRO A 513 4.41 3.65 -0.49
C PRO A 513 4.97 4.95 -1.11
N PHE A 514 5.99 4.81 -1.96
CA PHE A 514 6.68 5.96 -2.54
C PHE A 514 5.76 6.83 -3.41
N ARG A 515 5.86 8.14 -3.20
CA ARG A 515 5.27 9.18 -4.03
C ARG A 515 6.25 9.53 -5.15
N CYS A 516 5.97 9.01 -6.33
CA CYS A 516 6.74 9.25 -7.53
C CYS A 516 6.38 10.61 -8.12
N SER A 517 7.31 11.54 -7.96
CA SER A 517 7.24 12.91 -8.45
C SER A 517 8.62 13.30 -8.98
N CYS A 518 8.79 14.51 -9.48
CA CYS A 518 10.09 15.02 -9.94
C CYS A 518 11.24 14.90 -8.94
N ALA A 519 10.95 14.89 -7.63
CA ALA A 519 11.95 14.68 -6.60
C ALA A 519 12.58 13.27 -6.63
N ILE A 520 11.94 12.28 -7.24
CA ILE A 520 12.50 10.93 -7.33
C ILE A 520 13.64 10.85 -8.36
N GLN A 521 13.69 11.78 -9.33
CA GLN A 521 14.75 11.79 -10.34
C GLN A 521 16.12 11.98 -9.69
N SER A 522 16.24 12.91 -8.74
CA SER A 522 17.50 13.13 -8.01
C SER A 522 17.88 11.93 -7.13
N VAL A 523 16.90 11.17 -6.65
CA VAL A 523 17.12 9.92 -5.89
C VAL A 523 17.67 8.83 -6.82
N ILE A 524 17.07 8.63 -8.00
CA ILE A 524 17.55 7.68 -9.02
C ILE A 524 18.97 8.05 -9.43
N ASP A 525 19.20 9.32 -9.79
CA ASP A 525 20.50 9.80 -10.22
C ASP A 525 21.55 9.58 -9.13
N TYR A 526 21.22 9.84 -7.86
CA TYR A 526 22.11 9.57 -6.73
C TYR A 526 22.41 8.08 -6.56
N ILE A 527 21.40 7.21 -6.57
CA ILE A 527 21.59 5.77 -6.40
C ILE A 527 22.44 5.17 -7.53
N GLU A 528 22.24 5.60 -8.77
CA GLU A 528 22.98 5.07 -9.92
C GLU A 528 24.45 5.55 -9.98
N HIS A 529 24.74 6.76 -9.47
CA HIS A 529 26.09 7.35 -9.52
C HIS A 529 26.86 7.27 -8.19
N SER A 530 26.25 6.74 -7.12
CA SER A 530 26.91 6.58 -5.82
C SER A 530 27.23 5.12 -5.50
N HIS A 531 28.03 4.91 -4.45
CA HIS A 531 28.39 3.57 -3.93
C HIS A 531 27.49 3.13 -2.77
N ILE A 532 26.27 3.64 -2.66
CA ILE A 532 25.34 3.22 -1.61
C ILE A 532 24.94 1.76 -1.81
N GLU A 533 25.07 0.94 -0.75
CA GLU A 533 24.72 -0.49 -0.81
C GLU A 533 23.23 -0.66 -0.47
N ILE A 534 22.38 -0.75 -1.50
CA ILE A 534 20.94 -0.98 -1.35
C ILE A 534 20.60 -2.43 -1.72
N ILE A 535 20.10 -3.19 -0.74
CA ILE A 535 19.96 -4.65 -0.84
C ILE A 535 18.83 -5.06 -1.81
N ASP A 536 17.72 -4.32 -1.82
CA ASP A 536 16.46 -4.67 -2.50
C ASP A 536 16.17 -3.83 -3.77
N TRP A 537 17.18 -3.10 -4.27
CA TRP A 537 17.07 -2.31 -5.50
C TRP A 537 17.26 -3.17 -6.77
N PRO A 538 16.51 -2.94 -7.86
CA PRO A 538 15.38 -2.01 -8.01
C PRO A 538 13.99 -2.65 -7.84
N ALA A 539 13.91 -3.98 -7.71
CA ALA A 539 12.66 -4.74 -7.91
C ALA A 539 11.52 -4.37 -6.93
N ASP A 540 11.88 -4.02 -5.69
CA ASP A 540 10.93 -3.73 -4.60
C ASP A 540 10.63 -2.22 -4.46
N TYR A 541 11.17 -1.38 -5.35
CA TYR A 541 11.01 0.07 -5.32
C TYR A 541 9.94 0.49 -6.33
N ARG A 542 8.69 0.55 -5.86
CA ARG A 542 7.51 0.82 -6.70
C ARG A 542 6.74 2.04 -6.27
N CYS A 543 6.16 2.74 -7.24
CA CYS A 543 5.32 3.89 -6.99
C CYS A 543 3.98 3.48 -6.39
N ALA A 544 3.59 4.12 -5.29
CA ALA A 544 2.24 4.03 -4.74
C ALA A 544 1.36 5.19 -5.20
N SER A 545 1.96 6.35 -5.48
CA SER A 545 1.24 7.52 -5.98
C SER A 545 2.11 8.30 -6.98
N PRO A 546 1.52 9.07 -7.91
CA PRO A 546 0.09 9.16 -8.25
C PRO A 546 -0.49 7.91 -8.92
N LEU A 547 -1.82 7.79 -8.97
CA LEU A 547 -2.56 6.60 -9.46
C LEU A 547 -2.21 6.19 -10.89
N ASN A 548 -1.81 7.14 -11.75
CA ASN A 548 -1.45 6.89 -13.15
C ASN A 548 -0.16 6.08 -13.32
N ILE A 549 0.75 6.11 -12.35
CA ILE A 549 2.04 5.39 -12.38
C ILE A 549 2.18 4.40 -11.23
N GLN A 550 1.07 4.09 -10.55
CA GLN A 550 1.06 3.14 -9.45
C GLN A 550 1.55 1.75 -9.90
N GLY A 551 2.40 1.12 -9.10
CA GLY A 551 2.98 -0.20 -9.34
C GLY A 551 4.21 -0.22 -10.26
N GLN A 552 4.52 0.89 -10.96
CA GLN A 552 5.71 1.00 -11.78
C GLN A 552 6.98 1.06 -10.92
N VAL A 553 8.07 0.49 -11.44
CA VAL A 553 9.38 0.48 -10.78
C VAL A 553 10.01 1.87 -10.92
N ILE A 554 10.52 2.41 -9.81
CA ILE A 554 11.05 3.78 -9.74
C ILE A 554 12.19 4.00 -10.74
N LYS A 555 13.09 3.02 -10.90
CA LYS A 555 14.24 3.09 -11.81
C LYS A 555 13.85 3.40 -13.26
N ASP A 556 12.70 2.95 -13.71
CA ASP A 556 12.28 3.05 -15.11
C ASP A 556 11.56 4.39 -15.41
N LEU A 557 11.33 5.22 -14.39
CA LEU A 557 10.64 6.49 -14.54
C LEU A 557 11.57 7.58 -15.11
N LYS A 558 11.00 8.41 -15.99
CA LYS A 558 11.64 9.62 -16.52
C LYS A 558 10.64 10.76 -16.49
N PHE A 559 10.97 11.85 -15.81
CA PHE A 559 10.15 13.05 -15.75
C PHE A 559 10.76 14.16 -16.64
N SER A 560 9.91 14.95 -17.30
CA SER A 560 10.39 16.04 -18.16
C SER A 560 10.77 17.29 -17.36
N THR A 561 11.71 18.09 -17.88
CA THR A 561 12.16 19.34 -17.22
C THR A 561 11.04 20.37 -17.06
N VAL A 562 10.04 20.34 -17.94
CA VAL A 562 8.86 21.23 -17.90
C VAL A 562 7.88 20.81 -16.80
N GLU A 563 7.67 19.50 -16.61
CA GLU A 563 6.84 18.98 -15.51
C GLU A 563 7.46 19.26 -14.13
N CYS A 564 8.78 19.28 -14.07
CA CYS A 564 9.52 19.48 -12.82
C CYS A 564 9.78 20.94 -12.44
N ASN A 565 9.61 21.87 -13.38
CA ASN A 565 9.85 23.29 -13.15
C ASN A 565 8.55 24.09 -13.31
N ILE A 566 7.79 24.18 -12.21
CA ILE A 566 6.52 24.92 -12.14
C ILE A 566 6.68 26.38 -12.60
N PRO A 567 7.72 27.14 -12.19
CA PRO A 567 7.98 28.49 -12.70
C PRO A 567 8.11 28.55 -14.23
N LEU A 568 8.79 27.57 -14.84
CA LEU A 568 8.96 27.51 -16.29
C LEU A 568 7.63 27.21 -16.99
N PHE A 569 6.83 26.28 -16.47
CA PHE A 569 5.47 26.01 -16.98
C PHE A 569 4.57 27.25 -16.89
N VAL A 570 4.55 27.92 -15.73
CA VAL A 570 3.77 29.15 -15.53
C VAL A 570 4.27 30.27 -16.44
N GLY A 571 5.58 30.40 -16.61
CA GLY A 571 6.18 31.38 -17.53
C GLY A 571 5.76 31.17 -18.98
N VAL A 572 5.77 29.92 -19.46
CA VAL A 572 5.29 29.56 -20.81
C VAL A 572 3.80 29.86 -20.95
N LEU A 573 2.98 29.51 -19.94
CA LEU A 573 1.54 29.77 -19.96
C LEU A 573 1.24 31.28 -20.01
N LEU A 574 1.91 32.09 -19.19
CA LEU A 574 1.77 33.54 -19.16
C LEU A 574 2.20 34.17 -20.49
N ALA A 575 3.29 33.69 -21.10
CA ALA A 575 3.73 34.15 -22.41
C ALA A 575 2.68 33.87 -23.50
N CYS A 576 2.08 32.67 -23.50
CA CYS A 576 1.00 32.31 -24.41
C CYS A 576 -0.24 33.21 -24.22
N ILE A 577 -0.65 33.45 -22.96
CA ILE A 577 -1.80 34.33 -22.66
C ILE A 577 -1.50 35.77 -23.12
N ALA A 578 -0.31 36.30 -22.83
CA ALA A 578 0.07 37.64 -23.27
C ALA A 578 0.05 37.78 -24.80
N LEU A 579 0.48 36.74 -25.52
CA LEU A 579 0.47 36.70 -26.98
C LEU A 579 -0.97 36.71 -27.53
N VAL A 580 -1.87 35.91 -26.93
CA VAL A 580 -3.30 35.92 -27.28
C VAL A 580 -3.94 37.28 -27.00
N VAL A 581 -3.67 37.88 -25.83
CA VAL A 581 -4.19 39.20 -25.48
C VAL A 581 -3.68 40.26 -26.44
N ALA A 582 -2.38 40.26 -26.78
CA ALA A 582 -1.82 41.18 -27.75
C ALA A 582 -2.50 41.03 -29.12
N LEU A 583 -2.74 39.80 -29.57
CA LEU A 583 -3.43 39.51 -30.82
C LEU A 583 -4.89 40.01 -30.79
N CYS A 584 -5.60 39.82 -29.68
CA CYS A 584 -6.94 40.38 -29.45
C CYS A 584 -6.94 41.92 -29.46
N VAL A 585 -5.97 42.57 -28.83
CA VAL A 585 -5.84 44.04 -28.82
C VAL A 585 -5.59 44.56 -30.24
N ILE A 586 -4.69 43.92 -30.99
CA ILE A 586 -4.41 44.27 -32.38
C ILE A 586 -5.68 44.15 -33.23
N LEU A 587 -6.45 43.08 -33.05
CA LEU A 587 -7.74 42.89 -33.73
C LEU A 587 -8.78 43.97 -33.31
N CYS A 588 -8.88 44.29 -32.02
CA CYS A 588 -9.77 45.34 -31.50
C CYS A 588 -9.45 46.73 -32.07
N ILE A 589 -8.16 47.05 -32.22
CA ILE A 589 -7.69 48.30 -32.85
C ILE A 589 -8.02 48.28 -34.36
N LYS A 590 -7.69 47.19 -35.07
CA LYS A 590 -7.94 47.06 -36.51
C LYS A 590 -9.42 47.19 -36.88
N TYR A 591 -10.33 46.66 -36.05
CA TYR A 591 -11.77 46.65 -36.31
C TYR A 591 -12.59 47.73 -35.57
N LYS A 592 -11.93 48.74 -34.95
CA LYS A 592 -12.60 49.87 -34.25
C LYS A 592 -13.67 49.44 -33.23
N VAL A 593 -13.45 48.32 -32.53
CA VAL A 593 -14.44 47.72 -31.60
C VAL A 593 -14.75 48.64 -30.42
N THR A 594 -13.80 49.48 -30.00
CA THR A 594 -13.96 50.47 -28.93
C THR A 594 -15.07 51.49 -29.22
N TRP A 595 -15.28 51.85 -30.50
CA TRP A 595 -16.39 52.72 -30.91
C TRP A 595 -17.74 52.02 -30.70
N TYR A 596 -17.85 50.75 -31.10
CA TYR A 596 -19.08 49.96 -30.97
C TYR A 596 -19.48 49.74 -29.50
N ILE A 597 -18.53 49.44 -28.61
CA ILE A 597 -18.80 49.25 -27.17
C ILE A 597 -19.29 50.56 -26.52
N HIS A 598 -18.71 51.70 -26.89
CA HIS A 598 -19.14 53.00 -26.35
C HIS A 598 -20.58 53.32 -26.78
N THR A 599 -20.95 53.08 -28.04
CA THR A 599 -22.33 53.22 -28.50
C THR A 599 -23.29 52.22 -27.85
N LEU A 600 -22.86 50.98 -27.58
CA LEU A 600 -23.69 49.97 -26.90
C LEU A 600 -23.92 50.33 -25.44
N TRP A 601 -22.90 50.85 -24.75
CA TRP A 601 -23.02 51.32 -23.37
C TRP A 601 -23.98 52.52 -23.25
N LEU A 602 -23.89 53.47 -24.18
CA LEU A 602 -24.85 54.59 -24.26
C LEU A 602 -26.29 54.10 -24.51
N TRP A 603 -26.46 53.06 -25.34
CA TRP A 603 -27.76 52.47 -25.64
C TRP A 603 -28.35 51.71 -24.43
N VAL A 604 -27.53 50.98 -23.68
CA VAL A 604 -27.95 50.26 -22.47
C VAL A 604 -28.29 51.23 -21.34
N ASN A 605 -27.53 52.32 -21.19
CA ASN A 605 -27.79 53.31 -20.14
C ASN A 605 -29.08 54.12 -20.42
N ALA A 606 -29.43 54.34 -21.69
CA ALA A 606 -30.69 54.95 -22.08
C ALA A 606 -31.93 54.08 -21.78
N LYS A 607 -31.75 52.77 -21.55
CA LYS A 607 -32.83 51.79 -21.31
C LYS A 607 -33.06 51.46 -19.83
N ARG A 608 -32.29 52.07 -18.92
CA ARG A 608 -32.29 51.79 -17.46
C ARG A 608 -33.23 52.65 -16.61
N HIS A 609 -34.01 53.56 -17.20
CA HIS A 609 -35.07 54.28 -16.48
C HIS A 609 -36.44 53.64 -16.79
N PRO A 610 -37.07 52.95 -15.82
CA PRO A 610 -38.41 52.42 -15.99
C PRO A 610 -39.41 53.57 -15.86
N ASP A 611 -40.14 53.87 -16.93
CA ASP A 611 -41.22 54.86 -16.92
C ASP A 611 -42.45 54.27 -16.21
N ASP A 612 -42.85 54.90 -15.09
CA ASP A 612 -44.11 54.64 -14.37
C ASP A 612 -45.31 54.80 -15.30
N LEU A 613 -46.11 53.73 -15.41
CA LEU A 613 -47.43 53.71 -16.05
C LEU A 613 -48.44 54.52 -15.23
N MET A 614 -49.27 55.35 -15.90
CA MET A 614 -50.73 55.40 -15.68
C MET A 614 -51.46 56.20 -16.79
N GLU A 615 -52.43 55.51 -17.40
CA GLU A 615 -53.79 55.90 -17.80
C GLU A 615 -54.10 57.36 -18.22
N GLY A 616 -54.33 57.55 -19.52
CA GLY A 616 -55.09 58.67 -20.06
C GLY A 616 -55.56 58.36 -21.48
N ASN A 617 -56.87 58.40 -21.73
CA ASN A 617 -57.43 58.33 -23.09
C ASN A 617 -57.15 59.68 -23.80
N PHE A 618 -56.10 59.74 -24.61
CA PHE A 618 -55.79 60.91 -25.45
C PHE A 618 -56.45 60.75 -26.83
N GLU A 619 -57.07 61.83 -27.32
CA GLU A 619 -57.70 61.88 -28.65
C GLU A 619 -56.66 62.10 -29.76
N TYR A 620 -55.55 62.76 -29.44
CA TYR A 620 -54.44 63.03 -30.34
C TYR A 620 -53.10 62.53 -29.78
N HIS A 621 -52.21 62.05 -30.65
CA HIS A 621 -50.85 61.67 -30.27
C HIS A 621 -49.98 62.88 -29.97
N ALA A 622 -50.16 63.97 -30.72
CA ALA A 622 -49.48 65.22 -30.46
C ALA A 622 -50.30 66.44 -30.91
N PHE A 623 -50.15 67.55 -30.17
CA PHE A 623 -50.56 68.88 -30.60
C PHE A 623 -49.33 69.61 -31.15
N ILE A 624 -49.43 70.22 -32.33
CA ILE A 624 -48.35 71.04 -32.92
C ILE A 624 -48.73 72.52 -32.85
N SER A 625 -47.88 73.29 -32.18
CA SER A 625 -47.94 74.75 -32.11
C SER A 625 -46.84 75.35 -32.99
N TYR A 626 -47.23 76.22 -33.92
CA TYR A 626 -46.35 76.86 -34.90
C TYR A 626 -46.87 78.27 -35.24
N SER A 627 -46.05 79.09 -35.90
CA SER A 627 -46.46 80.42 -36.36
C SER A 627 -47.11 80.31 -37.73
N GLU A 628 -48.09 81.15 -38.06
CA GLU A 628 -48.72 81.18 -39.39
C GLU A 628 -47.69 81.29 -40.53
N ARG A 629 -46.58 82.00 -40.30
CA ARG A 629 -45.47 82.12 -41.26
C ARG A 629 -44.70 80.81 -41.51
N ASP A 630 -44.84 79.84 -40.62
CA ASP A 630 -44.22 78.51 -40.73
C ASP A 630 -45.21 77.44 -41.21
N SER A 631 -46.47 77.82 -41.51
CA SER A 631 -47.56 76.91 -41.89
C SER A 631 -47.22 76.04 -43.10
N ASP A 632 -46.55 76.62 -44.11
CA ASP A 632 -46.13 75.90 -45.31
C ASP A 632 -45.20 74.73 -45.00
N TRP A 633 -44.25 74.90 -44.08
CA TRP A 633 -43.33 73.83 -43.71
C TRP A 633 -44.04 72.75 -42.90
N VAL A 634 -44.90 73.13 -41.96
CA VAL A 634 -45.64 72.18 -41.12
C VAL A 634 -46.60 71.35 -41.97
N LYS A 635 -47.39 71.97 -42.85
CA LYS A 635 -48.40 71.27 -43.67
C LYS A 635 -47.80 70.45 -44.80
N ASN A 636 -46.77 70.95 -45.48
CA ASN A 636 -46.25 70.29 -46.68
C ASN A 636 -45.08 69.33 -46.39
N LYS A 637 -44.38 69.49 -45.25
CA LYS A 637 -43.27 68.59 -44.87
C LYS A 637 -43.53 67.79 -43.60
N MET A 638 -44.02 68.41 -42.53
CA MET A 638 -44.13 67.74 -41.23
C MET A 638 -45.37 66.82 -41.14
N LEU A 639 -46.56 67.32 -41.48
CA LEU A 639 -47.80 66.54 -41.39
C LEU A 639 -47.78 65.30 -42.29
N PRO A 640 -47.34 65.34 -43.56
CA PRO A 640 -47.30 64.14 -44.40
C PRO A 640 -46.37 63.06 -43.83
N GLN A 641 -45.27 63.46 -43.19
CA GLN A 641 -44.33 62.52 -42.56
C GLN A 641 -44.88 61.85 -41.30
N LEU A 642 -45.80 62.51 -40.60
CA LEU A 642 -46.41 62.01 -39.35
C LEU A 642 -47.74 61.29 -39.60
N GLU A 643 -48.64 61.86 -40.41
CA GLU A 643 -49.97 61.30 -40.70
C GLU A 643 -49.88 60.11 -41.69
N THR A 644 -48.87 60.04 -42.58
CA THR A 644 -48.65 58.88 -43.48
C THR A 644 -47.75 57.81 -42.83
N ASN A 645 -47.41 57.96 -41.54
CA ASN A 645 -46.62 56.95 -40.83
C ASN A 645 -47.43 55.64 -40.68
N ASN A 646 -46.76 54.50 -40.47
CA ASN A 646 -47.44 53.24 -40.18
C ASN A 646 -47.07 52.75 -38.76
N PRO A 647 -47.98 52.85 -37.77
CA PRO A 647 -49.34 53.41 -37.82
C PRO A 647 -49.34 54.96 -37.89
N PRO A 648 -50.43 55.57 -38.41
CA PRO A 648 -50.53 57.01 -38.62
C PRO A 648 -50.71 57.76 -37.30
N PHE A 649 -50.06 58.91 -37.15
CA PHE A 649 -50.25 59.76 -35.97
C PHE A 649 -51.45 60.69 -36.15
N HIS A 650 -52.41 60.65 -35.23
CA HIS A 650 -53.43 61.69 -35.09
C HIS A 650 -52.83 62.95 -34.45
N ILE A 651 -52.86 64.06 -35.18
CA ILE A 651 -52.23 65.33 -34.79
C ILE A 651 -53.29 66.45 -34.68
N CYS A 652 -53.30 67.20 -33.56
CA CYS A 652 -54.09 68.45 -33.46
C CYS A 652 -53.27 69.64 -33.98
N ILE A 653 -53.87 70.50 -34.82
CA ILE A 653 -53.35 71.81 -35.24
C ILE A 653 -54.41 72.91 -35.12
N HIS A 654 -53.98 74.14 -34.90
CA HIS A 654 -54.88 75.27 -34.64
C HIS A 654 -55.77 75.67 -35.82
N GLU A 655 -55.33 75.48 -37.07
CA GLU A 655 -56.13 75.83 -38.26
C GLU A 655 -57.25 74.84 -38.58
N ARG A 656 -57.13 73.58 -38.13
CA ARG A 656 -58.06 72.49 -38.45
C ARG A 656 -59.01 72.17 -37.30
N ASP A 657 -58.50 72.18 -36.07
CA ASP A 657 -59.18 71.55 -34.93
C ASP A 657 -59.72 72.56 -33.90
N PHE A 658 -59.51 73.86 -34.10
CA PHE A 658 -60.04 74.89 -33.22
C PHE A 658 -61.53 75.13 -33.46
N ARG A 659 -62.30 75.19 -32.37
CA ARG A 659 -63.75 75.40 -32.45
C ARG A 659 -64.07 76.90 -32.52
N PRO A 660 -64.86 77.37 -33.52
CA PRO A 660 -65.32 78.75 -33.59
C PRO A 660 -66.10 79.14 -32.32
N GLY A 661 -65.88 80.36 -31.81
CA GLY A 661 -66.58 80.90 -30.63
C GLY A 661 -65.89 80.70 -29.27
N LYS A 662 -64.81 79.92 -29.18
CA LYS A 662 -63.90 79.90 -28.00
C LYS A 662 -62.74 80.88 -28.17
N SER A 663 -62.19 81.39 -27.08
CA SER A 663 -60.94 82.18 -27.13
C SER A 663 -59.77 81.31 -27.62
N ILE A 664 -58.80 81.93 -28.31
CA ILE A 664 -57.61 81.24 -28.84
C ILE A 664 -56.88 80.46 -27.73
N ILE A 665 -56.76 81.07 -26.55
CA ILE A 665 -56.12 80.44 -25.37
C ILE A 665 -56.90 79.21 -24.90
N ALA A 666 -58.25 79.26 -24.88
CA ALA A 666 -59.06 78.11 -24.49
C ALA A 666 -58.98 76.94 -25.48
N ASN A 667 -58.88 77.25 -26.78
CA ASN A 667 -58.66 76.23 -27.82
C ASN A 667 -57.27 75.58 -27.72
N ILE A 668 -56.23 76.36 -27.41
CA ILE A 668 -54.88 75.84 -27.13
C ILE A 668 -54.91 74.87 -25.93
N ILE A 669 -55.57 75.26 -24.84
CA ILE A 669 -55.65 74.43 -23.62
C ILE A 669 -56.38 73.10 -23.92
N ASP A 670 -57.47 73.13 -24.70
CA ASP A 670 -58.23 71.92 -25.06
C ASP A 670 -57.39 70.96 -25.92
N CYS A 671 -56.64 71.47 -26.91
CA CYS A 671 -55.78 70.60 -27.72
C CYS A 671 -54.58 70.05 -26.95
N ILE A 672 -53.99 70.80 -26.02
CA ILE A 672 -52.90 70.29 -25.17
C ILE A 672 -53.42 69.21 -24.21
N SER A 673 -54.60 69.39 -23.60
CA SER A 673 -55.14 68.42 -22.64
C SER A 673 -55.53 67.08 -23.30
N LYS A 674 -56.01 67.13 -24.55
CA LYS A 674 -56.39 65.97 -25.37
C LYS A 674 -55.22 65.30 -26.10
N SER A 675 -54.03 65.92 -26.09
CA SER A 675 -52.85 65.39 -26.77
C SER A 675 -51.85 64.75 -25.80
N TYR A 676 -51.25 63.65 -26.22
CA TYR A 676 -50.22 62.98 -25.41
C TYR A 676 -48.89 63.76 -25.36
N LYS A 677 -48.45 64.30 -26.51
CA LYS A 677 -47.29 65.19 -26.62
C LYS A 677 -47.71 66.59 -27.09
N THR A 678 -46.91 67.59 -26.75
CA THR A 678 -47.02 68.94 -27.33
C THR A 678 -45.70 69.31 -28.01
N ILE A 679 -45.76 69.59 -29.30
CA ILE A 679 -44.60 69.96 -30.12
C ILE A 679 -44.68 71.46 -30.41
N PHE A 680 -43.65 72.20 -30.00
CA PHE A 680 -43.47 73.59 -30.38
C PHE A 680 -42.47 73.68 -31.53
N VAL A 681 -42.91 74.20 -32.68
CA VAL A 681 -42.05 74.53 -33.80
C VAL A 681 -41.55 75.95 -33.60
N LEU A 682 -40.30 76.06 -33.14
CA LEU A 682 -39.63 77.31 -32.83
C LEU A 682 -38.91 77.83 -34.07
N SER A 683 -39.30 79.02 -34.49
CA SER A 683 -38.66 79.87 -35.48
C SER A 683 -38.50 81.29 -34.91
N LYS A 684 -37.82 82.20 -35.63
CA LYS A 684 -37.81 83.62 -35.22
C LYS A 684 -39.22 84.22 -35.21
N SER A 685 -40.06 83.83 -36.17
CA SER A 685 -41.46 84.28 -36.29
C SER A 685 -42.30 83.85 -35.08
N PHE A 686 -42.14 82.59 -34.64
CA PHE A 686 -42.87 82.04 -33.50
C PHE A 686 -42.57 82.77 -32.19
N VAL A 687 -41.29 83.08 -31.94
CA VAL A 687 -40.88 83.79 -30.71
C VAL A 687 -41.39 85.23 -30.66
N GLN A 688 -41.51 85.89 -31.81
CA GLN A 688 -41.91 87.31 -31.88
C GLN A 688 -43.43 87.51 -31.80
N SER A 689 -44.22 86.62 -32.39
CA SER A 689 -45.68 86.80 -32.56
C SER A 689 -46.51 85.90 -31.65
N GLU A 690 -46.21 84.61 -31.60
CA GLU A 690 -47.09 83.61 -30.97
C GLU A 690 -46.72 83.30 -29.52
N TRP A 691 -45.44 83.43 -29.14
CA TRP A 691 -44.98 83.06 -27.80
C TRP A 691 -45.73 83.79 -26.66
N CYS A 692 -46.21 85.00 -26.92
CA CYS A 692 -46.98 85.79 -25.93
C CYS A 692 -48.27 85.07 -25.48
N HIS A 693 -48.94 84.32 -26.38
CA HIS A 693 -50.13 83.55 -26.02
C HIS A 693 -49.82 82.34 -25.13
N TYR A 694 -48.62 81.77 -25.28
CA TYR A 694 -48.18 80.59 -24.52
C TYR A 694 -47.47 80.96 -23.21
N GLU A 695 -46.86 82.15 -23.11
CA GLU A 695 -46.21 82.61 -21.89
C GLU A 695 -47.16 82.63 -20.68
N LEU A 696 -48.36 83.21 -20.86
CA LEU A 696 -49.42 83.21 -19.85
C LEU A 696 -49.86 81.78 -19.47
N PHE A 697 -49.90 80.86 -20.42
CA PHE A 697 -50.19 79.44 -20.18
C PHE A 697 -49.08 78.74 -19.38
N PHE A 698 -47.82 78.91 -19.76
CA PHE A 698 -46.65 78.34 -19.09
C PHE A 698 -46.41 78.93 -17.70
N ALA A 699 -46.87 80.15 -17.44
CA ALA A 699 -46.77 80.83 -16.16
C ALA A 699 -47.85 80.38 -15.16
N HIS A 700 -49.05 80.01 -15.61
CA HIS A 700 -50.20 79.74 -14.73
C HIS A 700 -50.61 78.26 -14.61
N ASN A 701 -50.29 77.39 -15.58
CA ASN A 701 -50.75 75.98 -15.57
C ASN A 701 -49.64 74.96 -15.25
N GLN A 702 -49.78 74.24 -14.13
CA GLN A 702 -48.86 73.18 -13.65
C GLN A 702 -48.88 71.88 -14.50
N ILE A 703 -49.67 71.80 -15.57
CA ILE A 703 -49.88 70.58 -16.37
C ILE A 703 -48.60 70.13 -17.09
N LEU A 704 -47.76 71.07 -17.56
CA LEU A 704 -46.48 70.76 -18.20
C LEU A 704 -45.34 70.53 -17.20
N ASP A 705 -45.39 71.14 -16.01
CA ASP A 705 -44.40 70.90 -14.95
C ASP A 705 -44.60 69.49 -14.31
N LYS A 706 -45.82 68.93 -14.34
CA LYS A 706 -46.12 67.53 -13.96
C LYS A 706 -45.82 66.51 -15.06
N LYS A 707 -45.83 66.90 -16.34
CA LYS A 707 -45.52 66.03 -17.51
C LYS A 707 -44.23 66.47 -18.23
N LYS A 708 -43.09 66.46 -17.54
CA LYS A 708 -41.79 66.93 -18.10
C LYS A 708 -41.38 66.26 -19.42
N ASP A 709 -41.80 65.01 -19.64
CA ASP A 709 -41.50 64.24 -20.86
C ASP A 709 -42.50 64.46 -22.01
N SER A 710 -43.53 65.31 -21.85
CA SER A 710 -44.56 65.55 -22.89
C SER A 710 -44.24 66.69 -23.86
N LEU A 711 -43.27 67.55 -23.53
CA LEU A 711 -42.90 68.73 -24.32
C LEU A 711 -41.75 68.41 -25.29
N ILE A 712 -41.97 68.63 -26.59
CA ILE A 712 -40.95 68.52 -27.63
C ILE A 712 -40.72 69.90 -28.22
N LEU A 713 -39.49 70.39 -28.18
CA LEU A 713 -39.09 71.63 -28.83
C LEU A 713 -38.40 71.30 -30.14
N LEU A 714 -38.95 71.76 -31.26
CA LEU A 714 -38.40 71.58 -32.61
C LEU A 714 -37.85 72.93 -33.07
N LEU A 715 -36.57 73.02 -33.37
CA LEU A 715 -35.94 74.25 -33.83
C LEU A 715 -35.82 74.22 -35.36
N LEU A 716 -36.60 75.04 -36.04
CA LEU A 716 -36.65 75.06 -37.52
C LEU A 716 -35.45 75.80 -38.12
N GLU A 717 -35.02 76.87 -37.44
CA GLU A 717 -33.82 77.64 -37.74
C GLU A 717 -33.11 78.04 -36.43
N PRO A 718 -31.79 78.22 -36.43
CA PRO A 718 -31.08 78.70 -35.25
C PRO A 718 -31.58 80.08 -34.83
N ILE A 719 -32.09 80.18 -33.60
CA ILE A 719 -32.57 81.43 -33.00
C ILE A 719 -31.43 82.01 -32.13
N PRO A 720 -30.88 83.19 -32.46
CA PRO A 720 -29.86 83.84 -31.63
C PRO A 720 -30.38 84.12 -30.22
N ALA A 721 -29.56 83.86 -29.18
CA ALA A 721 -29.99 84.06 -27.79
C ALA A 721 -30.50 85.50 -27.48
N LYS A 722 -30.03 86.50 -28.23
CA LYS A 722 -30.43 87.91 -28.11
C LYS A 722 -31.79 88.24 -28.72
N SER A 723 -32.32 87.40 -29.62
CA SER A 723 -33.61 87.64 -30.28
C SER A 723 -34.81 87.16 -29.45
N ILE A 724 -34.59 86.57 -28.28
CA ILE A 724 -35.62 86.19 -27.32
C ILE A 724 -35.71 87.31 -26.26
N PRO A 725 -36.78 88.15 -26.26
CA PRO A 725 -36.97 89.22 -25.27
C PRO A 725 -36.79 88.77 -23.82
N ASP A 726 -36.26 89.64 -22.96
CA ASP A 726 -35.99 89.35 -21.53
C ASP A 726 -37.22 88.93 -20.74
N ARG A 727 -38.42 89.35 -21.15
CA ARG A 727 -39.68 88.89 -20.57
C ARG A 727 -39.87 87.37 -20.64
N PHE A 728 -39.34 86.71 -21.68
CA PHE A 728 -39.56 85.28 -21.94
C PHE A 728 -38.55 84.34 -21.22
N CYS A 729 -38.35 84.52 -19.91
CA CYS A 729 -37.36 83.80 -19.08
C CYS A 729 -37.49 82.27 -19.13
N LYS A 730 -38.71 81.72 -19.16
CA LYS A 730 -38.95 80.25 -19.15
C LYS A 730 -38.50 79.61 -20.48
N LEU A 731 -38.73 80.28 -21.62
CA LEU A 731 -38.21 79.83 -22.93
C LEU A 731 -36.69 79.85 -22.96
N ARG A 732 -36.07 80.93 -22.47
CA ARG A 732 -34.60 81.06 -22.41
C ARG A 732 -33.97 79.94 -21.59
N LYS A 733 -34.57 79.57 -20.46
CA LYS A 733 -34.14 78.44 -19.62
C LYS A 733 -34.25 77.10 -20.34
N LEU A 734 -35.30 76.89 -21.15
CA LEU A 734 -35.48 75.68 -21.95
C LEU A 734 -34.47 75.61 -23.11
N MET A 735 -34.24 76.72 -23.81
CA MET A 735 -33.25 76.82 -24.89
C MET A 735 -31.81 76.60 -24.39
N ASN A 736 -31.46 77.12 -23.21
CA ASN A 736 -30.13 76.94 -22.60
C ASN A 736 -29.82 75.49 -22.21
N ARG A 737 -30.83 74.64 -22.01
CA ARG A 737 -30.64 73.21 -21.71
C ARG A 737 -30.29 72.38 -22.95
N LYS A 738 -30.34 72.96 -24.16
CA LYS A 738 -30.10 72.28 -25.45
C LYS A 738 -30.96 71.02 -25.66
N THR A 739 -32.15 70.98 -25.06
CA THR A 739 -33.12 69.88 -25.17
C THR A 739 -34.13 70.13 -26.29
N TYR A 740 -33.66 70.48 -27.49
CA TYR A 740 -34.48 70.67 -28.68
C TYR A 740 -34.00 69.79 -29.83
N LEU A 741 -34.90 69.49 -30.77
CA LEU A 741 -34.61 68.78 -32.00
C LEU A 741 -34.43 69.81 -33.12
N GLU A 742 -33.21 69.94 -33.64
CA GLU A 742 -32.88 70.89 -34.70
C GLU A 742 -33.12 70.29 -36.09
N TRP A 743 -33.76 71.06 -36.96
CA TRP A 743 -33.99 70.69 -38.36
C TRP A 743 -32.69 70.76 -39.19
N PRO A 744 -32.17 69.63 -39.72
CA PRO A 744 -30.91 69.62 -40.45
C PRO A 744 -31.09 70.06 -41.91
N GLN A 745 -30.10 70.78 -42.44
CA GLN A 745 -30.11 71.26 -43.83
C GLN A 745 -29.77 70.16 -44.86
N GLY A 746 -29.05 69.09 -44.49
CA GLY A 746 -28.66 68.01 -45.40
C GLY A 746 -29.67 66.86 -45.50
N GLU A 747 -29.97 66.37 -46.72
CA GLU A 747 -30.98 65.32 -46.98
C GLU A 747 -30.74 64.01 -46.21
N PHE A 748 -29.50 63.53 -46.13
CA PHE A 748 -29.17 62.31 -45.38
C PHE A 748 -29.49 62.45 -43.88
N GLN A 749 -29.27 63.64 -43.31
CA GLN A 749 -29.51 63.92 -41.90
C GLN A 749 -31.01 64.11 -41.60
N GLN A 750 -31.82 64.56 -42.57
CA GLN A 750 -33.27 64.67 -42.44
C GLN A 750 -33.94 63.31 -42.18
N ASN A 751 -33.41 62.21 -42.75
CA ASN A 751 -33.91 60.85 -42.47
C ASN A 751 -33.71 60.46 -40.98
N PHE A 752 -32.60 60.86 -40.37
CA PHE A 752 -32.36 60.64 -38.94
C PHE A 752 -33.24 61.55 -38.08
N PHE A 753 -33.46 62.80 -38.49
CA PHE A 753 -34.37 63.73 -37.84
C PHE A 753 -35.78 63.14 -37.75
N TRP A 754 -36.35 62.65 -38.87
CA TRP A 754 -37.69 62.07 -38.88
C TRP A 754 -37.79 60.82 -38.02
N LYS A 755 -36.79 59.92 -38.06
CA LYS A 755 -36.77 58.75 -37.17
C LYS A 755 -36.75 59.15 -35.70
N ARG A 756 -35.94 60.16 -35.34
CA ARG A 756 -35.82 60.66 -33.97
C ARG A 756 -37.11 61.34 -33.49
N LEU A 757 -37.73 62.17 -34.33
CA LEU A 757 -39.01 62.82 -34.03
C LEU A 757 -40.13 61.78 -33.85
N LYS A 758 -40.22 60.79 -34.74
CA LYS A 758 -41.20 59.70 -34.63
C LYS A 758 -41.03 58.93 -33.34
N ILE A 759 -39.80 58.55 -32.96
CA ILE A 759 -39.53 57.86 -31.68
C ILE A 759 -39.96 58.69 -30.47
N LEU A 760 -39.74 60.01 -30.48
CA LEU A 760 -40.15 60.90 -29.39
C LEU A 760 -41.68 60.98 -29.22
N ILE A 761 -42.44 60.90 -30.32
CA ILE A 761 -43.91 60.84 -30.30
C ILE A 761 -44.38 59.42 -29.91
N TYR A 762 -43.69 58.39 -30.40
CA TYR A 762 -44.07 56.96 -30.32
C TYR A 762 -43.70 56.26 -29.01
N ARG A 763 -43.36 56.98 -27.94
CA ARG A 763 -42.87 56.39 -26.67
C ARG A 763 -43.90 55.51 -25.93
N HIS A 764 -44.96 55.02 -26.60
CA HIS A 764 -45.67 53.78 -26.26
C HIS A 764 -46.46 53.16 -27.45
N ALA A 765 -45.79 52.50 -28.40
CA ALA A 765 -46.47 51.50 -29.26
C ALA A 765 -45.54 50.33 -29.63
N ARG A 766 -45.77 49.18 -28.98
CA ARG A 766 -45.15 47.84 -29.17
C ARG A 766 -43.64 47.77 -28.82
N GLY A 767 -43.17 46.89 -27.94
CA GLY A 767 -43.60 45.49 -27.72
C GLY A 767 -42.93 44.61 -28.78
N SER A 768 -41.94 43.80 -28.38
CA SER A 768 -41.24 42.78 -29.19
C SER A 768 -40.33 43.27 -30.33
N MET A 769 -39.04 43.47 -30.03
CA MET A 769 -37.91 43.18 -30.96
C MET A 769 -36.57 43.24 -30.19
N GLY A 770 -36.46 42.43 -29.13
CA GLY A 770 -35.23 42.34 -28.32
C GLY A 770 -34.25 41.26 -28.76
N ILE A 771 -34.66 40.32 -29.61
CA ILE A 771 -33.91 39.06 -29.84
C ILE A 771 -33.32 38.97 -31.25
N GLN A 772 -33.91 39.60 -32.27
CA GLN A 772 -33.35 39.55 -33.64
C GLN A 772 -32.20 40.56 -33.90
N ALA A 773 -32.10 41.65 -33.15
CA ALA A 773 -31.01 42.63 -33.34
C ALA A 773 -29.68 42.18 -32.70
N ALA A 774 -29.72 41.31 -31.69
CA ALA A 774 -28.51 40.75 -31.08
C ALA A 774 -27.89 39.64 -31.95
N MET A 775 -28.71 38.85 -32.66
CA MET A 775 -28.22 37.84 -33.60
C MET A 775 -27.57 38.44 -34.86
N PHE A 776 -28.07 39.58 -35.34
CA PHE A 776 -27.50 40.23 -36.54
C PHE A 776 -26.14 40.89 -36.29
N LEU A 777 -25.82 41.29 -35.07
CA LEU A 777 -24.51 41.91 -34.75
C LEU A 777 -23.39 40.86 -34.61
N VAL A 778 -23.70 39.64 -34.15
CA VAL A 778 -22.72 38.54 -34.04
C VAL A 778 -22.31 38.03 -35.42
N PHE A 779 -23.25 37.98 -36.38
CA PHE A 779 -22.96 37.58 -37.76
C PHE A 779 -22.13 38.59 -38.56
N TYR A 780 -22.07 39.86 -38.15
CA TYR A 780 -21.33 40.90 -38.88
C TYR A 780 -19.88 41.09 -38.38
N ILE A 781 -19.57 40.62 -37.17
CA ILE A 781 -18.22 40.73 -36.56
C ILE A 781 -17.31 39.57 -36.99
N VAL A 782 -17.88 38.41 -37.32
CA VAL A 782 -17.13 37.27 -37.86
C VAL A 782 -17.39 37.21 -39.36
N GLY A 783 -16.59 37.94 -40.14
CA GLY A 783 -16.69 37.94 -41.60
C GLY A 783 -16.56 36.51 -42.16
N GLY A 784 -17.67 35.94 -42.62
CA GLY A 784 -17.71 34.64 -43.29
C GLY A 784 -19.06 34.41 -43.98
N GLN A 785 -19.02 34.15 -45.29
CA GLN A 785 -20.16 33.64 -46.05
C GLN A 785 -20.59 32.24 -45.53
N PRO A 786 -21.84 31.81 -45.79
CA PRO A 786 -22.44 30.68 -45.10
C PRO A 786 -21.93 29.36 -45.67
N LEU A 787 -21.18 28.60 -44.87
CA LEU A 787 -21.01 27.17 -45.08
C LEU A 787 -21.43 26.42 -43.83
N TRP A 788 -22.45 25.58 -44.03
CA TRP A 788 -23.04 24.67 -43.09
C TRP A 788 -21.99 23.79 -42.41
N TRP A 789 -21.90 23.86 -41.08
CA TRP A 789 -21.27 22.82 -40.27
C TRP A 789 -22.24 22.36 -39.16
N PRO A 790 -22.19 21.08 -38.77
CA PRO A 790 -23.33 20.35 -38.23
C PRO A 790 -23.56 20.60 -36.74
N THR A 791 -24.82 20.46 -36.35
CA THR A 791 -25.44 20.60 -35.02
C THR A 791 -24.85 19.75 -33.87
N LYS A 792 -23.67 19.15 -34.01
CA LYS A 792 -23.07 18.25 -33.00
C LYS A 792 -22.12 18.90 -31.99
N TYR A 793 -21.70 20.15 -32.17
CA TYR A 793 -20.77 20.82 -31.24
C TYR A 793 -21.42 21.79 -30.25
N ILE A 794 -22.73 22.05 -30.38
CA ILE A 794 -23.45 22.99 -29.50
C ILE A 794 -23.84 22.30 -28.16
N CYS A 795 -24.11 20.99 -28.14
CA CYS A 795 -24.43 20.27 -26.91
C CYS A 795 -23.23 20.07 -25.95
N LEU A 796 -21.98 20.12 -26.44
CA LEU A 796 -20.80 19.90 -25.60
C LEU A 796 -20.41 21.14 -24.78
N MET A 797 -20.71 22.34 -25.29
CA MET A 797 -20.45 23.61 -24.59
C MET A 797 -21.48 23.91 -23.49
N GLU A 798 -22.75 23.51 -23.67
CA GLU A 798 -23.76 23.64 -22.61
C GLU A 798 -23.49 22.67 -21.44
N TYR A 799 -22.99 21.46 -21.72
CA TYR A 799 -22.69 20.48 -20.67
C TYR A 799 -21.54 20.93 -19.76
N PHE A 800 -20.49 21.54 -20.32
CA PHE A 800 -19.35 22.04 -19.55
C PHE A 800 -19.67 23.29 -18.72
N LEU A 801 -20.51 24.20 -19.22
CA LEU A 801 -20.93 25.39 -18.46
C LEU A 801 -21.84 25.05 -17.29
N ILE A 802 -22.74 24.08 -17.44
CA ILE A 802 -23.65 23.66 -16.36
C ILE A 802 -22.89 22.89 -15.26
N HIS A 803 -21.85 22.14 -15.62
CA HIS A 803 -21.04 21.40 -14.64
C HIS A 803 -20.09 22.32 -13.84
N ALA A 804 -19.55 23.36 -14.48
CA ALA A 804 -18.69 24.35 -13.81
C ALA A 804 -19.47 25.24 -12.81
N ILE A 805 -20.75 25.53 -13.09
CA ILE A 805 -21.59 26.36 -12.20
C ILE A 805 -22.04 25.57 -10.96
N ASN A 806 -22.22 24.25 -11.05
CA ASN A 806 -22.61 23.42 -9.91
C ASN A 806 -21.47 23.06 -8.94
N GLN A 807 -20.20 23.21 -9.34
CA GLN A 807 -19.02 22.96 -8.48
C GLN A 807 -18.61 24.18 -7.64
N ILE A 808 -19.15 25.38 -7.92
CA ILE A 808 -18.81 26.61 -7.19
C ILE A 808 -19.75 26.85 -5.98
N ASN A 809 -20.81 26.05 -5.82
CA ASN A 809 -21.81 26.20 -4.76
C ASN A 809 -21.93 24.99 -3.80
N ASN A 810 -20.90 24.15 -3.67
CA ASN A 810 -20.83 23.11 -2.63
C ASN A 810 -19.51 23.19 -1.85
#